data_AF-A0A9W9EN35-F1
#
_entry.id   AF-A0A9W9EN35-F1
#
_cell.length_a   1.000
_cell.length_b   1.000
_cell.length_c   1.000
_cell.angle_alpha   90.00
_cell.angle_beta   90.00
_cell.angle_gamma   90.00
#
_symmetry.space_group_name_H-M   'P 1'
#
loop_
_entity.id
_entity.type
_entity.pdbx_description
1 polymer ?
#
loop_
_entity_poly.entity_id
_entity_poly.type
_entity_poly.pdbx_seq_one_letter_code
_entity_poly.pdbx_strand_id
1 'polypeptide(L)'
;MSRTTPSDSRTTVATLFAGPGKAANSGPSVSENVGFRFVLDRTVQTLSSNNVPESGSVSGLLFVPSLKSGDPCNKITDPFVPANVTRHKDVSEFGYPIVGIAPWVSADCTRSFLDASREVGTEALVFFQPSNDETGIPPPPSDPRWELNDGGRWKTDNDYPVYAIPGRAGTTLMRDLSWFSEGSPKAKNENETHPSLAQSRSERLFTMIDTEKQTSSSPSLWGFVMAILGTVLALSFILLIVYRIVQRRRREHLHRRIEAGEVDVEHLAMHQIKVPRDVVEKMPLYTFPAITSPSEATLASDETQAKVAELDVHSKSSTPSLDEEHCDLANDVKIQMPEAAVLSSRASDHSEVLTKQYRLSHTQTTCAICLDDYVTGSSTVRELPCGHIFDPGCIDPFLMENSSLCPLCKKSVLPPGSYQIAVTNDMVQREPSHTQSLLLFFPPRTFRDNDQRPCEADKMGALKYVEEIQKKKQSDVIRFLLRVRCWELRQLNAIHRASRPSRPDKARRLGYKAKQGYVVYRIRVRRGGRKRPVPKGATYGKPTNHGVNQLKYQRALSATAEERVGRRCANLRVLNSYWVNQDSTYKYFEVILVDPQHKAIRRDARINWICNPVHKHRESRGLTASGKKSRGINKGHRYNNTKAGRRHTWKRQNTQKFWRYR
;
A
#
# COMPACT_ATOMS: atom_id res chain seq x y z
N MET A 1 -4.62 42.44 14.36
CA MET A 1 -5.71 42.99 13.51
C MET A 1 -6.07 41.95 12.46
N SER A 2 -7.10 41.14 12.73
CA SER A 2 -7.49 39.99 11.92
C SER A 2 -8.76 40.27 11.13
N ARG A 3 -8.71 40.19 9.80
CA ARG A 3 -9.92 40.12 8.96
C ARG A 3 -10.60 38.78 9.19
N THR A 4 -11.75 38.78 9.86
CA THR A 4 -12.65 37.62 9.94
C THR A 4 -13.36 37.43 8.59
N THR A 5 -13.44 36.19 8.14
CA THR A 5 -14.25 35.79 6.98
C THR A 5 -15.66 35.41 7.46
N PRO A 6 -16.72 35.64 6.66
CA PRO A 6 -18.08 35.38 7.10
C PRO A 6 -18.35 33.88 7.28
N SER A 7 -19.16 33.56 8.29
CA SER A 7 -19.64 32.21 8.57
C SER A 7 -20.75 31.80 7.59
N ASP A 8 -20.62 30.62 7.00
CA ASP A 8 -21.67 29.96 6.22
C ASP A 8 -22.81 29.53 7.18
N SER A 9 -24.00 30.09 7.00
CA SER A 9 -25.21 29.71 7.75
C SER A 9 -25.95 28.56 7.05
N ARG A 10 -26.37 27.55 7.83
CA ARG A 10 -27.20 26.43 7.36
C ARG A 10 -28.52 26.47 8.13
N THR A 11 -29.63 26.36 7.40
CA THR A 11 -30.91 26.95 7.80
C THR A 11 -32.01 25.94 8.08
N THR A 12 -32.77 26.21 9.15
CA THR A 12 -34.06 25.61 9.53
C THR A 12 -34.68 26.52 10.61
N VAL A 13 -35.97 26.91 10.65
CA VAL A 13 -37.22 26.64 9.90
C VAL A 13 -38.15 27.88 10.03
N ALA A 14 -39.07 28.17 9.10
CA ALA A 14 -40.29 28.94 9.42
C ALA A 14 -41.48 27.98 9.66
N THR A 15 -42.05 28.01 10.86
CA THR A 15 -43.04 27.05 11.39
C THR A 15 -44.26 27.81 11.89
N LEU A 16 -45.46 27.43 11.45
CA LEU A 16 -46.69 28.03 11.95
C LEU A 16 -47.11 27.39 13.28
N PHE A 17 -47.40 28.21 14.29
CA PHE A 17 -47.82 27.74 15.62
C PHE A 17 -49.25 28.20 15.93
N ALA A 18 -50.01 27.35 16.61
CA ALA A 18 -51.36 27.64 17.08
C ALA A 18 -51.51 27.17 18.53
N GLY A 19 -51.74 28.11 19.47
CA GLY A 19 -52.12 27.79 20.85
C GLY A 19 -51.58 28.77 21.90
N PRO A 20 -52.33 29.03 22.99
CA PRO A 20 -51.88 29.88 24.08
C PRO A 20 -51.07 29.09 25.12
N GLY A 21 -49.79 29.41 25.31
CA GLY A 21 -48.99 28.83 26.39
C GLY A 21 -47.57 29.37 26.48
N LYS A 22 -47.16 29.85 27.66
CA LYS A 22 -45.77 30.22 27.94
C LYS A 22 -44.91 28.95 28.09
N ALA A 23 -43.78 28.88 27.39
CA ALA A 23 -42.82 27.78 27.47
C ALA A 23 -41.45 28.27 27.93
N ALA A 24 -40.75 27.47 28.74
CA ALA A 24 -39.45 27.79 29.33
C ALA A 24 -38.27 27.20 28.54
N ASN A 25 -37.06 27.65 28.86
CA ASN A 25 -35.78 27.43 28.13
C ASN A 25 -35.25 25.98 28.00
N SER A 26 -36.07 24.93 28.10
CA SER A 26 -35.60 23.54 27.97
C SER A 26 -36.63 22.59 27.36
N GLY A 27 -36.61 22.45 26.04
CA GLY A 27 -37.40 21.42 25.35
C GLY A 27 -37.30 21.42 23.82
N PRO A 28 -36.64 20.43 23.19
CA PRO A 28 -36.74 20.17 21.76
C PRO A 28 -37.90 19.21 21.48
N SER A 29 -39.06 19.72 21.07
CA SER A 29 -39.99 18.98 20.20
C SER A 29 -41.00 19.94 19.57
N VAL A 30 -40.92 20.08 18.24
CA VAL A 30 -42.01 20.68 17.45
C VAL A 30 -43.14 19.65 17.43
N SER A 31 -44.27 19.95 18.07
CA SER A 31 -45.45 19.10 18.03
C SER A 31 -46.03 19.04 16.60
N GLU A 32 -46.54 17.89 16.19
CA GLU A 32 -46.85 17.57 14.78
C GLU A 32 -48.09 18.28 14.17
N ASN A 33 -48.62 19.32 14.83
CA ASN A 33 -49.73 20.13 14.31
C ASN A 33 -49.24 21.44 13.67
N VAL A 34 -48.35 21.32 12.68
CA VAL A 34 -47.83 22.46 11.91
C VAL A 34 -48.59 22.57 10.59
N GLY A 35 -49.46 23.58 10.46
CA GLY A 35 -50.27 23.80 9.25
C GLY A 35 -49.47 24.25 8.01
N PHE A 36 -48.31 24.88 8.21
CA PHE A 36 -47.44 25.37 7.14
C PHE A 36 -45.97 25.39 7.57
N ARG A 37 -45.08 24.98 6.67
CA ARG A 37 -43.63 24.88 6.91
C ARG A 37 -42.86 25.39 5.70
N PHE A 38 -42.20 26.54 5.85
CA PHE A 38 -41.35 27.12 4.81
C PHE A 38 -39.87 26.90 5.17
N VAL A 39 -39.15 26.19 4.30
CA VAL A 39 -37.74 25.82 4.51
C VAL A 39 -36.89 26.42 3.41
N LEU A 40 -35.95 27.27 3.82
CA LEU A 40 -34.77 27.62 3.04
C LEU A 40 -33.66 26.65 3.48
N ASP A 41 -32.91 26.03 2.56
CA ASP A 41 -31.70 25.24 2.86
C ASP A 41 -30.49 25.85 2.13
N ARG A 42 -29.55 26.41 2.89
CA ARG A 42 -28.29 27.05 2.41
C ARG A 42 -28.47 28.23 1.46
N THR A 43 -29.63 28.88 1.49
CA THR A 43 -29.91 30.09 0.69
C THR A 43 -30.03 31.34 1.56
N VAL A 44 -29.44 31.35 2.75
CA VAL A 44 -29.44 32.51 3.66
C VAL A 44 -27.99 32.90 3.93
N GLN A 45 -27.74 34.20 3.93
CA GLN A 45 -26.42 34.78 4.04
C GLN A 45 -26.35 35.65 5.29
N THR A 46 -25.37 35.40 6.16
CA THR A 46 -25.09 36.28 7.30
C THR A 46 -24.50 37.60 6.79
N LEU A 47 -25.13 38.74 7.12
CA LEU A 47 -24.67 40.09 6.77
C LEU A 47 -23.95 40.79 7.93
N SER A 48 -24.48 40.63 9.15
CA SER A 48 -23.78 40.94 10.40
C SER A 48 -23.96 39.80 11.40
N SER A 49 -22.89 39.46 12.09
CA SER A 49 -22.86 38.47 13.17
C SER A 49 -22.72 39.13 14.56
N ASN A 50 -23.11 40.41 14.69
CA ASN A 50 -23.06 41.07 15.99
C ASN A 50 -24.09 40.45 16.94
N ASN A 51 -23.71 40.29 18.21
CA ASN A 51 -24.57 39.75 19.29
C ASN A 51 -25.31 38.41 18.97
N VAL A 52 -24.71 37.51 18.17
CA VAL A 52 -25.26 36.15 17.96
C VAL A 52 -25.23 35.36 19.28
N PRO A 53 -26.33 34.73 19.72
CA PRO A 53 -26.38 33.94 20.95
C PRO A 53 -25.37 32.78 20.99
N GLU A 54 -24.78 32.49 22.16
CA GLU A 54 -23.78 31.41 22.33
C GLU A 54 -24.31 30.01 22.02
N SER A 55 -25.63 29.82 22.09
CA SER A 55 -26.37 28.62 21.69
C SER A 55 -26.25 28.30 20.20
N GLY A 56 -25.97 29.31 19.36
CA GLY A 56 -25.84 29.18 17.91
C GLY A 56 -27.17 29.20 17.14
N SER A 57 -28.32 29.33 17.80
CA SER A 57 -29.64 29.38 17.17
C SER A 57 -30.42 30.61 17.62
N VAL A 58 -30.92 31.41 16.69
CA VAL A 58 -31.86 32.52 16.95
C VAL A 58 -33.28 32.05 16.61
N SER A 59 -34.29 32.37 17.43
CA SER A 59 -35.66 31.94 17.15
C SER A 59 -36.71 32.84 17.76
N GLY A 60 -37.73 33.24 17.00
CA GLY A 60 -38.81 34.11 17.47
C GLY A 60 -39.95 34.31 16.48
N LEU A 61 -41.00 35.01 16.92
CA LEU A 61 -42.14 35.38 16.08
C LEU A 61 -41.71 36.38 15.00
N LEU A 62 -42.09 36.10 13.76
CA LEU A 62 -41.75 36.91 12.59
C LEU A 62 -42.71 38.10 12.46
N PHE A 63 -42.18 39.30 12.28
CA PHE A 63 -42.97 40.51 12.08
C PHE A 63 -42.24 41.55 11.21
N VAL A 64 -42.96 42.56 10.73
CA VAL A 64 -42.37 43.68 9.99
C VAL A 64 -42.23 44.91 10.91
N PRO A 65 -41.01 45.46 11.11
CA PRO A 65 -40.81 46.70 11.86
C PRO A 65 -41.63 47.85 11.25
N SER A 66 -42.19 48.71 12.11
CA SER A 66 -43.01 49.84 11.67
C SER A 66 -42.17 51.10 11.65
N LEU A 67 -42.12 51.79 10.52
CA LEU A 67 -41.41 53.06 10.39
C LEU A 67 -42.25 54.21 10.97
N LYS A 68 -41.60 55.33 11.27
CA LYS A 68 -42.26 56.55 11.78
C LYS A 68 -43.23 57.09 10.72
N SER A 69 -44.38 57.60 11.14
CA SER A 69 -45.51 57.94 10.24
C SER A 69 -45.19 58.99 9.17
N GLY A 70 -44.21 59.86 9.41
CA GLY A 70 -43.70 60.84 8.44
C GLY A 70 -42.54 60.36 7.55
N ASP A 71 -42.08 59.11 7.71
CA ASP A 71 -40.92 58.59 6.98
C ASP A 71 -41.26 58.36 5.49
N PRO A 72 -40.51 58.94 4.52
CA PRO A 72 -40.73 58.73 3.09
C PRO A 72 -40.66 57.24 2.68
N CYS A 73 -39.94 56.41 3.44
CA CYS A 73 -39.78 54.99 3.16
C CYS A 73 -41.05 54.15 3.31
N ASN A 74 -42.06 54.64 4.03
CA ASN A 74 -43.39 54.03 4.00
C ASN A 74 -43.97 54.01 2.58
N LYS A 75 -43.82 55.10 1.81
CA LYS A 75 -44.30 55.18 0.42
C LYS A 75 -43.42 54.40 -0.57
N ILE A 76 -42.11 54.34 -0.31
CA ILE A 76 -41.16 53.61 -1.18
C ILE A 76 -41.31 52.09 -1.05
N THR A 77 -41.67 51.60 0.14
CA THR A 77 -41.77 50.16 0.43
C THR A 77 -43.18 49.58 0.36
N ASP A 78 -44.20 50.43 0.18
CA ASP A 78 -45.61 50.06 -0.04
C ASP A 78 -45.83 48.92 -1.09
N PRO A 79 -45.12 48.87 -2.24
CA PRO A 79 -45.28 47.77 -3.21
C PRO A 79 -44.77 46.41 -2.72
N PHE A 80 -43.97 46.37 -1.65
CA PHE A 80 -43.27 45.18 -1.16
C PHE A 80 -43.70 44.77 0.26
N VAL A 81 -44.39 45.65 0.98
CA VAL A 81 -44.84 45.46 2.36
C VAL A 81 -46.36 45.67 2.39
N PRO A 82 -47.18 44.60 2.41
CA PRO A 82 -48.62 44.73 2.41
C PRO A 82 -49.14 45.58 3.58
N ALA A 83 -50.20 46.36 3.36
CA ALA A 83 -50.80 47.21 4.38
C ALA A 83 -51.21 46.41 5.64
N ASN A 84 -51.80 45.22 5.44
CA ASN A 84 -52.30 44.34 6.50
C ASN A 84 -51.26 43.30 6.97
N VAL A 85 -49.97 43.64 7.05
CA VAL A 85 -48.92 42.70 7.47
C VAL A 85 -48.67 42.72 8.99
N THR A 86 -48.35 41.57 9.60
CA THR A 86 -48.02 41.44 11.04
C THR A 86 -46.98 42.46 11.48
N ARG A 87 -47.37 43.40 12.35
CA ARG A 87 -46.50 44.41 12.99
C ARG A 87 -46.09 43.97 14.40
N HIS A 88 -45.18 44.72 15.03
CA HIS A 88 -44.73 44.45 16.40
C HIS A 88 -45.88 44.32 17.41
N LYS A 89 -46.86 45.25 17.34
CA LYS A 89 -48.08 45.20 18.16
C LYS A 89 -48.91 43.92 18.02
N ASP A 90 -48.80 43.22 16.88
CA ASP A 90 -49.56 41.99 16.61
C ASP A 90 -48.83 40.73 17.15
N VAL A 91 -47.61 40.88 17.69
CA VAL A 91 -46.78 39.80 18.27
C VAL A 91 -46.29 40.07 19.70
N SER A 92 -46.25 41.33 20.14
CA SER A 92 -45.72 41.74 21.46
C SER A 92 -46.52 41.17 22.64
N GLU A 93 -47.83 40.97 22.49
CA GLU A 93 -48.70 40.41 23.54
C GLU A 93 -48.34 38.95 23.90
N PHE A 94 -47.77 38.19 22.96
CA PHE A 94 -47.47 36.78 23.17
C PHE A 94 -46.22 36.53 24.02
N GLY A 95 -45.36 37.53 24.22
CA GLY A 95 -44.18 37.44 25.08
C GLY A 95 -43.08 36.48 24.61
N TYR A 96 -43.05 36.13 23.33
CA TYR A 96 -41.93 35.40 22.71
C TYR A 96 -40.84 36.38 22.22
N PRO A 97 -39.60 35.90 22.05
CA PRO A 97 -38.65 36.47 21.11
C PRO A 97 -39.27 36.90 19.78
N ILE A 98 -38.72 37.95 19.18
CA ILE A 98 -39.22 38.53 17.92
C ILE A 98 -38.09 38.72 16.90
N VAL A 99 -38.37 38.35 15.65
CA VAL A 99 -37.46 38.44 14.50
C VAL A 99 -38.09 39.36 13.47
N GLY A 100 -37.38 40.43 13.10
CA GLY A 100 -37.83 41.36 12.07
C GLY A 100 -37.60 40.81 10.65
N ILE A 101 -38.47 41.15 9.71
CA ILE A 101 -38.22 41.01 8.27
C ILE A 101 -38.55 42.32 7.53
N ALA A 102 -37.66 42.74 6.62
CA ALA A 102 -37.79 43.99 5.88
C ALA A 102 -37.23 43.89 4.45
N PRO A 103 -37.72 44.70 3.48
CA PRO A 103 -37.15 44.76 2.14
C PRO A 103 -35.92 45.67 2.09
N TRP A 104 -34.87 45.24 1.40
CA TRP A 104 -33.69 46.05 1.09
C TRP A 104 -33.90 46.76 -0.26
N VAL A 105 -34.41 48.00 -0.21
CA VAL A 105 -34.80 48.78 -1.41
C VAL A 105 -33.85 49.96 -1.67
N SER A 106 -33.51 50.73 -0.64
CA SER A 106 -32.59 51.86 -0.70
C SER A 106 -31.83 52.00 0.61
N ALA A 107 -30.68 52.67 0.58
CA ALA A 107 -29.83 52.80 1.77
C ALA A 107 -30.55 53.51 2.93
N ASP A 108 -31.30 54.58 2.63
CA ASP A 108 -32.01 55.36 3.64
C ASP A 108 -33.14 54.55 4.28
N CYS A 109 -33.92 53.80 3.49
CA CYS A 109 -34.98 52.96 4.02
C CYS A 109 -34.46 51.78 4.84
N THR A 110 -33.34 51.18 4.42
CA THR A 110 -32.66 50.15 5.22
C THR A 110 -32.23 50.71 6.58
N ARG A 111 -31.71 51.95 6.66
CA ARG A 111 -31.41 52.58 7.96
C ARG A 111 -32.67 52.74 8.82
N SER A 112 -33.77 53.26 8.26
CA SER A 112 -35.04 53.36 8.99
C SER A 112 -35.54 52.02 9.54
N PHE A 113 -35.39 50.91 8.80
CA PHE A 113 -35.75 49.58 9.30
C PHE A 113 -34.79 49.04 10.37
N LEU A 114 -33.49 49.32 10.28
CA LEU A 114 -32.51 48.97 11.33
C LEU A 114 -32.81 49.72 12.63
N ASP A 115 -33.09 51.03 12.53
CA ASP A 115 -33.44 51.86 13.69
C ASP A 115 -34.78 51.46 14.30
N ALA A 116 -35.81 51.20 13.49
CA ALA A 116 -37.10 50.69 13.98
C ALA A 116 -36.99 49.31 14.65
N SER A 117 -36.10 48.43 14.17
CA SER A 117 -35.86 47.11 14.79
C SER A 117 -35.09 47.24 16.12
N ARG A 118 -34.20 48.23 16.22
CA ARG A 118 -33.49 48.60 17.45
C ARG A 118 -34.42 49.20 18.50
N GLU A 119 -35.29 50.14 18.13
CA GLU A 119 -36.30 50.73 19.03
C GLU A 119 -37.24 49.66 19.62
N VAL A 120 -37.47 48.57 18.88
CA VAL A 120 -38.34 47.45 19.26
C VAL A 120 -37.61 46.31 19.99
N GLY A 121 -36.28 46.22 19.91
CA GLY A 121 -35.48 45.19 20.59
C GLY A 121 -35.57 43.79 19.95
N THR A 122 -35.39 43.69 18.63
CA THR A 122 -35.42 42.40 17.91
C THR A 122 -34.22 41.49 18.20
N GLU A 123 -34.43 40.17 18.27
CA GLU A 123 -33.31 39.20 18.37
C GLU A 123 -32.54 39.00 17.06
N ALA A 124 -33.17 39.26 15.91
CA ALA A 124 -32.53 39.27 14.61
C ALA A 124 -33.36 40.08 13.60
N LEU A 125 -32.70 40.54 12.54
CA LEU A 125 -33.35 41.17 11.38
C LEU A 125 -32.99 40.44 10.09
N VAL A 126 -34.00 40.20 9.27
CA VAL A 126 -33.89 39.48 7.99
C VAL A 126 -34.23 40.41 6.84
N PHE A 127 -33.30 40.57 5.90
CA PHE A 127 -33.51 41.34 4.68
C PHE A 127 -33.73 40.46 3.45
N PHE A 128 -34.48 40.97 2.49
CA PHE A 128 -34.56 40.41 1.14
C PHE A 128 -34.54 41.53 0.10
N GLN A 129 -34.02 41.26 -1.09
CA GLN A 129 -34.01 42.23 -2.20
C GLN A 129 -35.22 41.97 -3.10
N PRO A 130 -36.29 42.79 -3.08
CA PRO A 130 -37.54 42.48 -3.77
C PRO A 130 -37.42 42.56 -5.30
N SER A 131 -36.47 43.33 -5.83
CA SER A 131 -36.17 43.45 -7.25
C SER A 131 -35.28 42.33 -7.79
N ASN A 132 -34.77 41.43 -6.93
CA ASN A 132 -33.93 40.32 -7.36
C ASN A 132 -34.74 39.02 -7.47
N ASP A 133 -34.92 38.57 -8.71
CA ASP A 133 -35.64 37.35 -9.06
C ASP A 133 -34.84 36.05 -8.80
N GLU A 134 -33.55 36.18 -8.42
CA GLU A 134 -32.66 35.05 -8.14
C GLU A 134 -33.17 34.19 -6.96
N THR A 135 -33.22 32.87 -7.18
CA THR A 135 -33.51 31.86 -6.14
C THR A 135 -32.24 31.33 -5.46
N GLY A 136 -31.09 31.98 -5.69
CA GLY A 136 -29.77 31.55 -5.21
C GLY A 136 -29.45 32.06 -3.80
N ILE A 137 -28.22 31.78 -3.35
CA ILE A 137 -27.69 32.38 -2.10
C ILE A 137 -27.54 33.89 -2.32
N PRO A 138 -28.02 34.75 -1.40
CA PRO A 138 -27.81 36.18 -1.50
C PRO A 138 -26.32 36.57 -1.52
N PRO A 139 -25.98 37.75 -2.07
CA PRO A 139 -24.58 38.18 -2.23
C PRO A 139 -23.81 38.23 -0.90
N PRO A 140 -22.49 37.97 -0.89
CA PRO A 140 -21.69 37.98 0.33
C PRO A 140 -21.69 39.36 1.01
N PRO A 141 -21.44 39.46 2.33
CA PRO A 141 -21.52 40.72 3.08
C PRO A 141 -20.56 41.83 2.63
N SER A 142 -19.56 41.51 1.80
CA SER A 142 -18.63 42.46 1.19
C SER A 142 -19.05 42.95 -0.20
N ASP A 143 -20.22 42.53 -0.69
CA ASP A 143 -20.78 43.01 -1.95
C ASP A 143 -21.32 44.45 -1.79
N PRO A 144 -21.03 45.38 -2.72
CA PRO A 144 -21.43 46.78 -2.60
C PRO A 144 -22.96 46.98 -2.54
N ARG A 145 -23.77 45.98 -2.93
CA ARG A 145 -25.23 46.01 -2.75
C ARG A 145 -25.67 46.11 -1.28
N TRP A 146 -24.79 45.80 -0.33
CA TRP A 146 -25.06 45.90 1.12
C TRP A 146 -24.45 47.14 1.79
N GLU A 147 -23.95 48.10 1.01
CA GLU A 147 -23.37 49.36 1.53
C GLU A 147 -24.44 50.43 1.79
N LEU A 148 -24.34 51.11 2.93
CA LEU A 148 -25.23 52.21 3.32
C LEU A 148 -24.51 53.57 3.30
N ASN A 149 -23.42 53.71 2.53
CA ASN A 149 -22.53 54.88 2.48
C ASN A 149 -21.99 55.34 3.84
N ASP A 150 -21.91 54.41 4.80
CA ASP A 150 -21.58 54.62 6.22
C ASP A 150 -20.25 53.95 6.63
N GLY A 151 -19.51 53.42 5.65
CA GLY A 151 -18.33 52.58 5.90
C GLY A 151 -18.63 51.19 6.47
N GLY A 152 -19.90 50.75 6.46
CA GLY A 152 -20.33 49.47 7.03
C GLY A 152 -20.53 49.49 8.55
N ARG A 153 -20.56 50.68 9.17
CA ARG A 153 -20.81 50.87 10.61
C ARG A 153 -22.10 50.23 11.09
N TRP A 154 -23.16 50.21 10.27
CA TRP A 154 -24.41 49.55 10.59
C TRP A 154 -24.24 48.09 11.04
N LYS A 155 -23.18 47.40 10.61
CA LYS A 155 -22.91 46.01 11.01
C LYS A 155 -22.41 45.89 12.45
N THR A 156 -21.71 46.91 12.97
CA THR A 156 -21.23 46.97 14.36
C THR A 156 -22.18 47.72 15.28
N ASP A 157 -22.91 48.70 14.75
CA ASP A 157 -23.69 49.62 15.55
C ASP A 157 -25.04 49.00 15.97
N ASN A 158 -25.51 47.88 15.38
CA ASN A 158 -26.75 47.18 15.77
C ASN A 158 -26.47 46.00 16.72
N ASP A 159 -27.21 45.92 17.83
CA ASP A 159 -27.03 44.93 18.90
C ASP A 159 -27.72 43.56 18.62
N TYR A 160 -27.94 43.24 17.35
CA TYR A 160 -28.58 42.00 16.89
C TYR A 160 -28.00 41.55 15.54
N PRO A 161 -27.98 40.23 15.25
CA PRO A 161 -27.50 39.72 13.97
C PRO A 161 -28.44 40.05 12.81
N VAL A 162 -27.86 40.22 11.63
CA VAL A 162 -28.58 40.58 10.41
C VAL A 162 -28.30 39.55 9.31
N TYR A 163 -29.36 39.04 8.71
CA TYR A 163 -29.32 38.01 7.68
C TYR A 163 -29.96 38.50 6.36
N ALA A 164 -29.60 37.87 5.25
CA ALA A 164 -30.24 38.07 3.95
C ALA A 164 -30.83 36.76 3.42
N ILE A 165 -32.00 36.83 2.80
CA ILE A 165 -32.70 35.71 2.12
C ILE A 165 -33.00 36.07 0.65
N PRO A 166 -33.33 35.09 -0.21
CA PRO A 166 -33.62 35.34 -1.62
C PRO A 166 -34.88 36.19 -1.80
N GLY A 167 -34.94 37.05 -2.82
CA GLY A 167 -36.05 37.99 -3.02
C GLY A 167 -37.42 37.32 -3.08
N ARG A 168 -37.52 36.20 -3.80
CA ARG A 168 -38.71 35.34 -3.89
C ARG A 168 -39.15 34.71 -2.56
N ALA A 169 -38.21 34.45 -1.65
CA ALA A 169 -38.53 33.94 -0.33
C ALA A 169 -39.14 35.04 0.55
N GLY A 170 -38.53 36.22 0.57
CA GLY A 170 -39.04 37.35 1.35
C GLY A 170 -40.40 37.88 0.87
N THR A 171 -40.63 37.92 -0.45
CA THR A 171 -41.97 38.27 -1.00
C THR A 171 -43.04 37.23 -0.65
N THR A 172 -42.69 35.95 -0.54
CA THR A 172 -43.60 34.90 -0.06
C THR A 172 -43.92 35.11 1.43
N LEU A 173 -42.89 35.27 2.28
CA LEU A 173 -43.07 35.53 3.71
C LEU A 173 -43.86 36.81 4.00
N MET A 174 -43.65 37.89 3.24
CA MET A 174 -44.42 39.14 3.35
C MET A 174 -45.90 38.95 3.01
N ARG A 175 -46.21 38.11 2.01
CA ARG A 175 -47.60 37.73 1.71
C ARG A 175 -48.18 36.90 2.85
N ASP A 176 -47.46 35.90 3.34
CA ASP A 176 -47.94 35.02 4.41
C ASP A 176 -48.22 35.80 5.70
N LEU A 177 -47.32 36.70 6.11
CA LEU A 177 -47.52 37.65 7.22
C LEU A 177 -48.74 38.57 7.04
N SER A 178 -49.28 38.75 5.82
CA SER A 178 -50.50 39.53 5.60
C SER A 178 -51.80 38.77 5.86
N TRP A 179 -51.74 37.42 5.88
CA TRP A 179 -52.89 36.58 6.26
C TRP A 179 -53.06 36.44 7.77
N PHE A 180 -52.02 36.73 8.56
CA PHE A 180 -51.97 36.56 10.02
C PHE A 180 -51.91 37.87 10.82
N SER A 181 -52.20 39.02 10.21
CA SER A 181 -52.42 40.29 10.94
C SER A 181 -53.89 40.44 11.34
N GLU A 182 -54.12 41.10 12.48
CA GLU A 182 -55.44 41.19 13.13
C GLU A 182 -56.45 42.07 12.36
N GLY A 183 -55.99 42.82 11.35
CA GLY A 183 -56.81 43.66 10.48
C GLY A 183 -57.26 43.02 9.17
N SER A 184 -56.95 41.75 8.90
CA SER A 184 -57.28 41.15 7.59
C SER A 184 -58.79 40.94 7.40
N PRO A 185 -59.40 41.47 6.31
CA PRO A 185 -60.83 41.28 6.05
C PRO A 185 -61.11 39.82 5.67
N LYS A 186 -62.10 39.21 6.33
CA LYS A 186 -62.53 37.82 6.05
C LYS A 186 -62.93 37.66 4.58
N ALA A 187 -62.07 37.02 3.79
CA ALA A 187 -62.38 36.63 2.42
C ALA A 187 -63.40 35.49 2.41
N LYS A 188 -64.69 35.82 2.48
CA LYS A 188 -65.73 34.97 1.90
C LYS A 188 -65.58 35.03 0.39
N ASN A 189 -65.00 33.99 -0.21
CA ASN A 189 -65.30 33.61 -1.59
C ASN A 189 -65.05 32.10 -1.73
N GLU A 190 -66.11 31.38 -2.06
CA GLU A 190 -66.09 29.96 -2.37
C GLU A 190 -65.58 29.77 -3.81
N ASN A 191 -64.68 28.81 -4.03
CA ASN A 191 -64.25 28.19 -5.31
C ASN A 191 -62.73 28.07 -5.59
N GLU A 192 -61.86 28.02 -4.58
CA GLU A 192 -60.53 27.38 -4.76
C GLU A 192 -60.28 26.28 -3.74
N THR A 193 -59.79 25.13 -4.24
CA THR A 193 -59.69 23.87 -3.49
C THR A 193 -58.45 23.83 -2.60
N HIS A 194 -58.46 24.61 -1.51
CA HIS A 194 -57.47 24.51 -0.43
C HIS A 194 -58.13 24.10 0.89
N PRO A 195 -57.44 23.31 1.75
CA PRO A 195 -58.05 22.73 2.93
C PRO A 195 -58.42 23.80 3.96
N SER A 196 -59.67 23.77 4.42
CA SER A 196 -60.23 24.69 5.38
C SER A 196 -59.58 24.55 6.76
N LEU A 197 -58.61 25.40 7.10
CA LEU A 197 -58.29 25.68 8.49
C LEU A 197 -59.34 26.63 9.05
N ALA A 198 -59.96 26.25 10.17
CA ALA A 198 -60.80 27.14 10.96
C ALA A 198 -59.90 28.17 11.66
N GLN A 199 -59.69 29.31 10.99
CA GLN A 199 -58.70 30.31 11.37
C GLN A 199 -58.97 30.87 12.78
N SER A 200 -58.16 30.39 13.73
CA SER A 200 -58.20 30.83 15.11
C SER A 200 -57.47 32.18 15.22
N ARG A 201 -57.86 33.04 16.17
CA ARG A 201 -57.30 34.40 16.33
C ARG A 201 -55.81 34.46 16.68
N SER A 202 -55.15 33.31 16.85
CA SER A 202 -53.87 33.16 17.56
C SER A 202 -52.77 32.50 16.73
N GLU A 203 -52.97 32.35 15.42
CA GLU A 203 -51.95 31.83 14.51
C GLU A 203 -50.94 32.92 14.12
N ARG A 204 -49.64 32.61 14.24
CA ARG A 204 -48.51 33.49 13.86
C ARG A 204 -47.36 32.65 13.28
N LEU A 205 -46.53 33.30 12.47
CA LEU A 205 -45.32 32.71 11.88
C LEU A 205 -44.16 32.75 12.88
N PHE A 206 -43.60 31.59 13.25
CA PHE A 206 -42.42 31.47 14.10
C PHE A 206 -41.20 31.11 13.23
N THR A 207 -40.09 31.80 13.44
CA THR A 207 -38.83 31.63 12.69
C THR A 207 -37.75 31.06 13.60
N MET A 208 -36.92 30.17 13.04
CA MET A 208 -35.71 29.64 13.63
C MET A 208 -34.57 29.81 12.61
N ILE A 209 -33.38 30.18 13.08
CA ILE A 209 -32.17 30.42 12.29
C ILE A 209 -30.99 29.77 13.02
N ASP A 210 -30.56 28.62 12.54
CA ASP A 210 -29.36 27.94 13.02
C ASP A 210 -28.09 28.56 12.39
N THR A 211 -27.05 28.72 13.20
CA THR A 211 -25.71 29.16 12.77
C THR A 211 -24.66 28.13 13.20
N GLU A 212 -23.88 27.62 12.23
CA GLU A 212 -22.91 26.56 12.50
C GLU A 212 -21.71 27.16 13.27
N LYS A 213 -21.64 26.87 14.58
CA LYS A 213 -20.51 27.26 15.43
C LYS A 213 -19.24 26.65 14.86
N GLN A 214 -18.39 27.48 14.22
CA GLN A 214 -17.01 27.10 13.96
C GLN A 214 -16.30 26.93 15.31
N THR A 215 -16.32 25.70 15.83
CA THR A 215 -15.30 25.28 16.79
C THR A 215 -13.96 25.54 16.13
N SER A 216 -13.13 26.38 16.74
CA SER A 216 -11.84 26.82 16.21
C SER A 216 -10.80 25.70 16.24
N SER A 217 -11.04 24.64 15.49
CA SER A 217 -10.15 23.50 15.27
C SER A 217 -9.56 23.48 13.85
N SER A 218 -9.39 24.65 13.24
CA SER A 218 -8.25 24.88 12.36
C SER A 218 -7.04 25.14 13.25
N PRO A 219 -6.07 24.22 13.40
CA PRO A 219 -4.84 24.53 14.12
C PRO A 219 -4.19 25.72 13.41
N SER A 220 -3.76 26.73 14.18
CA SER A 220 -2.88 27.76 13.62
C SER A 220 -1.66 27.08 12.98
N LEU A 221 -1.06 27.71 11.96
CA LEU A 221 0.12 27.18 11.27
C LEU A 221 1.20 26.73 12.28
N TRP A 222 1.35 27.49 13.37
CA TRP A 222 2.22 27.21 14.51
C TRP A 222 1.83 25.96 15.31
N GLY A 223 0.54 25.71 15.54
CA GLY A 223 0.08 24.45 16.16
C GLY A 223 0.44 23.23 15.31
N PHE A 224 0.35 23.35 13.98
CA PHE A 224 0.76 22.28 13.06
C PHE A 224 2.28 22.09 13.05
N VAL A 225 3.07 23.17 13.08
CA VAL A 225 4.54 23.13 13.20
C VAL A 225 4.99 22.52 14.53
N MET A 226 4.37 22.91 15.65
CA MET A 226 4.68 22.35 16.97
C MET A 226 4.28 20.87 17.09
N ALA A 227 3.16 20.46 16.50
CA ALA A 227 2.77 19.04 16.42
C ALA A 227 3.77 18.23 15.57
N ILE A 228 4.25 18.77 14.45
CA ILE A 228 5.30 18.13 13.64
C ILE A 228 6.61 18.05 14.45
N LEU A 229 7.03 19.12 15.12
CA LEU A 229 8.25 19.13 15.92
C LEU A 229 8.17 18.13 17.09
N GLY A 230 7.04 18.11 17.80
CA GLY A 230 6.80 17.16 18.89
C GLY A 230 6.77 15.70 18.42
N THR A 231 6.14 15.41 17.27
CA THR A 231 6.17 14.04 16.70
C THR A 231 7.55 13.63 16.20
N VAL A 232 8.32 14.55 15.60
CA VAL A 232 9.72 14.28 15.20
C VAL A 232 10.62 14.00 16.41
N LEU A 233 10.47 14.77 17.50
CA LEU A 233 11.21 14.54 18.75
C LEU A 233 10.78 13.25 19.46
N ALA A 234 9.49 12.93 19.47
CA ALA A 234 9.01 11.65 20.01
C ALA A 234 9.52 10.46 19.20
N LEU A 235 9.50 10.54 17.87
CA LEU A 235 10.03 9.50 16.99
C LEU A 235 11.55 9.35 17.08
N SER A 236 12.31 10.44 17.25
CA SER A 236 13.76 10.37 17.46
C SER A 236 14.10 9.77 18.82
N PHE A 237 13.37 10.10 19.88
CA PHE A 237 13.53 9.49 21.20
C PHE A 237 13.18 7.99 21.20
N ILE A 238 12.09 7.60 20.53
CA ILE A 238 11.73 6.19 20.34
C ILE A 238 12.81 5.46 19.53
N LEU A 239 13.35 6.07 18.46
CA LEU A 239 14.46 5.49 17.69
C LEU A 239 15.72 5.31 18.54
N LEU A 240 16.04 6.26 19.42
CA LEU A 240 17.17 6.15 20.36
C LEU A 240 16.96 5.05 21.41
N ILE A 241 15.75 4.91 21.97
CA ILE A 241 15.40 3.81 22.88
C ILE A 241 15.50 2.46 22.17
N VAL A 242 14.90 2.34 20.98
CA VAL A 242 14.98 1.11 20.17
C VAL A 242 16.42 0.80 19.80
N TYR A 243 17.23 1.79 19.44
CA TYR A 243 18.66 1.62 19.18
C TYR A 243 19.41 1.10 20.41
N ARG A 244 19.19 1.69 21.60
CA ARG A 244 19.80 1.22 22.86
C ARG A 244 19.37 -0.20 23.22
N ILE A 245 18.09 -0.56 23.06
CA ILE A 245 17.57 -1.91 23.30
C ILE A 245 18.16 -2.92 22.31
N VAL A 246 18.21 -2.59 21.02
CA VAL A 246 18.81 -3.45 19.99
C VAL A 246 20.31 -3.60 20.23
N GLN A 247 21.02 -2.53 20.59
CA GLN A 247 22.45 -2.59 20.89
C GLN A 247 22.74 -3.42 22.15
N ARG A 248 21.91 -3.33 23.19
CA ARG A 248 22.00 -4.19 24.39
C ARG A 248 21.76 -5.66 24.04
N ARG A 249 20.67 -5.97 23.34
CA ARG A 249 20.35 -7.35 22.91
C ARG A 249 21.41 -7.95 21.98
N ARG A 250 22.03 -7.14 21.10
CA ARG A 250 23.15 -7.59 20.26
C ARG A 250 24.38 -7.96 21.09
N ARG A 251 24.73 -7.18 22.13
CA ARG A 251 25.81 -7.55 23.07
C ARG A 251 25.51 -8.87 23.77
N GLU A 252 24.33 -8.99 24.38
CA GLU A 252 23.91 -10.18 25.14
C GLU A 252 23.85 -11.44 24.26
N HIS A 253 23.52 -11.30 22.97
CA HIS A 253 23.51 -12.38 22.00
C HIS A 253 24.92 -12.75 21.48
N LEU A 254 25.76 -11.76 21.21
CA LEU A 254 27.16 -11.99 20.80
C LEU A 254 27.95 -12.65 21.93
N HIS A 255 27.73 -12.22 23.19
CA HIS A 255 28.34 -12.83 24.39
C HIS A 255 28.04 -14.33 24.46
N ARG A 256 26.78 -14.73 24.37
CA ARG A 256 26.37 -16.15 24.38
C ARG A 256 26.97 -16.98 23.24
N ARG A 257 27.20 -16.37 22.08
CA ARG A 257 27.80 -17.08 20.93
C ARG A 257 29.32 -17.18 21.00
N ILE A 258 29.98 -16.25 21.70
CA ILE A 258 31.37 -16.35 22.09
C ILE A 258 31.52 -17.45 23.16
N GLU A 259 30.65 -17.46 24.18
CA GLU A 259 30.60 -18.53 25.21
C GLU A 259 30.33 -19.92 24.60
N ALA A 260 29.48 -20.00 23.58
CA ALA A 260 29.20 -21.24 22.84
C ALA A 260 30.28 -21.64 21.82
N GLY A 261 31.33 -20.83 21.62
CA GLY A 261 32.41 -21.10 20.66
C GLY A 261 32.00 -21.04 19.18
N GLU A 262 30.83 -20.46 18.85
CA GLU A 262 30.32 -20.35 17.47
C GLU A 262 30.98 -19.22 16.65
N VAL A 263 31.73 -18.33 17.31
CA VAL A 263 32.21 -17.07 16.73
C VAL A 263 33.73 -16.99 16.86
N ASP A 264 34.39 -16.86 15.72
CA ASP A 264 35.84 -16.75 15.61
C ASP A 264 36.30 -15.35 16.07
N VAL A 265 36.78 -15.28 17.32
CA VAL A 265 36.95 -14.00 18.03
C VAL A 265 38.10 -13.15 17.46
N GLU A 266 39.14 -13.78 16.90
CA GLU A 266 40.24 -13.08 16.21
C GLU A 266 39.77 -12.27 15.00
N HIS A 267 38.63 -12.62 14.39
CA HIS A 267 38.04 -11.84 13.29
C HIS A 267 37.28 -10.59 13.76
N LEU A 268 36.99 -10.47 15.06
CA LEU A 268 36.23 -9.36 15.65
C LEU A 268 37.10 -8.41 16.48
N ALA A 269 38.12 -8.93 17.16
CA ALA A 269 39.10 -8.16 17.91
C ALA A 269 40.39 -7.98 17.09
N MET A 270 40.80 -6.74 16.83
CA MET A 270 42.04 -6.42 16.08
C MET A 270 43.34 -6.67 16.88
N HIS A 271 43.31 -7.62 17.82
CA HIS A 271 44.47 -8.03 18.62
C HIS A 271 44.64 -9.54 18.45
N GLN A 272 45.80 -9.93 17.91
CA GLN A 272 46.22 -11.33 17.77
C GLN A 272 46.24 -11.99 19.15
N ILE A 273 45.46 -13.07 19.31
CA ILE A 273 45.44 -13.83 20.56
C ILE A 273 46.65 -14.77 20.52
N LYS A 274 47.56 -14.57 21.47
CA LYS A 274 48.77 -15.38 21.60
C LYS A 274 48.48 -16.63 22.41
N VAL A 275 48.98 -17.79 21.97
CA VAL A 275 48.83 -19.05 22.73
C VAL A 275 49.88 -19.04 23.84
N PRO A 276 49.51 -19.13 25.13
CA PRO A 276 50.48 -19.22 26.21
C PRO A 276 51.23 -20.55 26.14
N ARG A 277 52.52 -20.52 26.51
CA ARG A 277 53.47 -21.62 26.25
C ARG A 277 53.04 -22.96 26.87
N ASP A 278 52.38 -22.91 28.02
CA ASP A 278 51.86 -24.09 28.73
C ASP A 278 50.76 -24.83 27.96
N VAL A 279 50.12 -24.21 26.96
CA VAL A 279 49.15 -24.84 26.07
C VAL A 279 49.87 -25.47 24.86
N VAL A 280 50.90 -24.81 24.32
CA VAL A 280 51.73 -25.33 23.21
C VAL A 280 52.48 -26.60 23.64
N GLU A 281 53.05 -26.61 24.83
CA GLU A 281 53.79 -27.76 25.38
C GLU A 281 52.91 -29.01 25.58
N LYS A 282 51.58 -28.85 25.75
CA LYS A 282 50.62 -29.96 25.89
C LYS A 282 50.18 -30.58 24.56
N MET A 283 50.62 -30.03 23.41
CA MET A 283 50.24 -30.55 22.09
C MET A 283 51.09 -31.76 21.69
N PRO A 284 50.50 -32.79 21.06
CA PRO A 284 51.20 -34.02 20.72
C PRO A 284 52.37 -33.77 19.76
N LEU A 285 53.54 -34.29 20.16
CA LEU A 285 54.79 -34.27 19.42
C LEU A 285 55.19 -35.73 19.14
N TYR A 286 55.50 -36.07 17.89
CA TYR A 286 55.98 -37.40 17.51
C TYR A 286 56.95 -37.34 16.32
N THR A 287 57.74 -38.39 16.11
CA THR A 287 58.59 -38.55 14.93
C THR A 287 57.77 -39.03 13.72
N PHE A 288 58.01 -38.46 12.54
CA PHE A 288 57.21 -38.77 11.35
C PHE A 288 57.36 -40.26 10.95
N PRO A 289 56.27 -41.05 10.94
CA PRO A 289 56.35 -42.49 10.73
C PRO A 289 56.48 -42.87 9.25
N ALA A 290 57.07 -44.04 8.99
CA ALA A 290 57.23 -44.57 7.64
C ALA A 290 55.89 -44.94 7.00
N ILE A 291 55.56 -44.34 5.85
CA ILE A 291 54.42 -44.75 5.03
C ILE A 291 54.79 -46.05 4.31
N THR A 292 54.28 -47.18 4.79
CA THR A 292 54.37 -48.47 4.09
C THR A 292 53.21 -48.59 3.10
N SER A 293 53.52 -48.54 1.80
CA SER A 293 52.56 -48.85 0.75
C SER A 293 52.26 -50.36 0.71
N PRO A 294 50.99 -50.79 0.50
CA PRO A 294 50.68 -52.20 0.26
C PRO A 294 51.38 -52.72 -1.01
N SER A 295 51.91 -53.94 -0.94
CA SER A 295 52.69 -54.56 -2.01
C SER A 295 51.87 -54.85 -3.28
N GLU A 296 52.53 -54.75 -4.43
CA GLU A 296 51.99 -55.14 -5.74
C GLU A 296 51.51 -56.60 -5.76
N ALA A 297 50.41 -56.85 -6.45
CA ALA A 297 49.91 -58.20 -6.69
C ALA A 297 50.70 -58.86 -7.83
N THR A 298 51.29 -60.02 -7.55
CA THR A 298 52.03 -60.82 -8.53
C THR A 298 51.08 -61.54 -9.47
N LEU A 299 51.31 -61.45 -10.78
CA LEU A 299 50.78 -62.40 -11.77
C LEU A 299 51.89 -62.83 -12.73
N ALA A 300 51.77 -64.07 -13.22
CA ALA A 300 52.88 -64.82 -13.79
C ALA A 300 53.32 -64.38 -15.19
N SER A 301 54.59 -64.64 -15.48
CA SER A 301 55.20 -64.57 -16.81
C SER A 301 54.66 -65.66 -17.73
N ASP A 302 54.44 -65.32 -19.01
CA ASP A 302 54.67 -66.28 -20.10
C ASP A 302 55.17 -65.59 -21.38
N GLU A 303 55.79 -66.40 -22.22
CA GLU A 303 56.85 -66.18 -23.24
C GLU A 303 56.75 -65.12 -24.37
N THR A 304 57.90 -65.01 -25.09
CA THR A 304 58.15 -64.55 -26.48
C THR A 304 58.51 -63.09 -26.83
N GLN A 305 59.83 -62.83 -26.80
CA GLN A 305 60.68 -62.25 -27.88
C GLN A 305 60.25 -60.98 -28.67
N ALA A 306 60.91 -59.88 -28.30
CA ALA A 306 61.78 -59.03 -29.14
C ALA A 306 61.40 -58.68 -30.61
N LYS A 307 61.32 -57.36 -30.88
CA LYS A 307 62.42 -56.65 -31.55
C LYS A 307 62.36 -55.11 -31.48
N VAL A 308 63.54 -54.51 -31.62
CA VAL A 308 63.84 -53.07 -31.62
C VAL A 308 63.64 -52.46 -33.00
N ALA A 309 63.11 -51.23 -33.06
CA ALA A 309 63.48 -50.22 -34.06
C ALA A 309 63.11 -48.81 -33.53
N GLU A 310 63.78 -47.79 -34.06
CA GLU A 310 63.92 -46.46 -33.48
C GLU A 310 63.49 -45.37 -34.49
N LEU A 311 63.56 -44.10 -34.06
CA LEU A 311 63.62 -42.87 -34.88
C LEU A 311 62.33 -42.24 -35.46
N ASP A 312 61.81 -41.27 -34.69
CA ASP A 312 61.92 -39.81 -34.92
C ASP A 312 61.20 -39.01 -36.05
N VAL A 313 60.97 -37.72 -35.71
CA VAL A 313 60.85 -36.51 -36.57
C VAL A 313 59.52 -36.19 -37.32
N HIS A 314 58.72 -35.35 -36.63
CA HIS A 314 58.14 -34.06 -37.07
C HIS A 314 56.90 -33.89 -38.00
N SER A 315 56.14 -32.86 -37.59
CA SER A 315 55.42 -31.84 -38.41
C SER A 315 53.92 -32.01 -38.78
N LYS A 316 53.11 -31.43 -37.89
CA LYS A 316 52.09 -30.38 -38.18
C LYS A 316 50.97 -30.61 -39.24
N SER A 317 49.74 -30.45 -38.72
CA SER A 317 48.66 -29.59 -39.22
C SER A 317 47.39 -30.24 -39.82
N SER A 318 46.28 -29.56 -39.56
CA SER A 318 44.99 -29.58 -40.30
C SER A 318 43.94 -30.62 -39.91
N THR A 319 42.93 -30.13 -39.18
CA THR A 319 41.55 -30.63 -39.12
C THR A 319 40.77 -30.23 -40.41
N PRO A 320 39.45 -30.52 -40.56
CA PRO A 320 38.69 -31.74 -40.26
C PRO A 320 37.75 -32.17 -41.43
N SER A 321 37.17 -33.38 -41.40
CA SER A 321 35.81 -33.65 -41.93
C SER A 321 35.22 -34.88 -41.24
N LEU A 322 33.91 -34.86 -40.98
CA LEU A 322 33.11 -36.01 -40.55
C LEU A 322 32.04 -36.23 -41.61
N ASP A 323 31.97 -37.44 -42.16
CA ASP A 323 30.79 -37.96 -42.85
C ASP A 323 30.54 -39.37 -42.32
N GLU A 324 29.50 -39.54 -41.49
CA GLU A 324 28.96 -40.84 -41.11
C GLU A 324 27.55 -41.00 -41.69
N GLU A 325 27.39 -41.94 -42.61
CA GLU A 325 26.08 -42.47 -42.97
C GLU A 325 25.79 -43.76 -42.18
N HIS A 326 24.73 -43.69 -41.38
CA HIS A 326 23.66 -44.69 -41.25
C HIS A 326 24.00 -46.21 -41.28
N CYS A 327 23.64 -46.89 -40.18
CA CYS A 327 22.94 -48.19 -40.23
C CYS A 327 22.03 -48.36 -39.00
N ASP A 328 20.79 -48.78 -39.22
CA ASP A 328 19.85 -49.19 -38.16
C ASP A 328 20.21 -50.57 -37.58
N LEU A 329 19.89 -50.80 -36.29
CA LEU A 329 19.11 -51.98 -35.85
C LEU A 329 18.73 -51.89 -34.36
N ALA A 330 17.49 -52.27 -34.06
CA ALA A 330 16.96 -52.30 -32.70
C ALA A 330 17.21 -53.65 -32.03
N ASN A 331 17.41 -53.64 -30.70
CA ASN A 331 16.82 -54.65 -29.80
C ASN A 331 16.82 -54.20 -28.33
N ASP A 332 15.85 -54.73 -27.58
CA ASP A 332 15.56 -54.36 -26.19
C ASP A 332 16.69 -54.75 -25.20
N VAL A 333 17.12 -53.80 -24.36
CA VAL A 333 17.74 -54.10 -23.06
C VAL A 333 17.08 -53.30 -21.95
N LYS A 334 16.46 -54.02 -21.03
CA LYS A 334 15.62 -53.52 -19.95
C LYS A 334 16.46 -53.23 -18.70
N ILE A 335 17.11 -52.07 -18.64
CA ILE A 335 17.93 -51.69 -17.48
C ILE A 335 17.05 -51.39 -16.27
N GLN A 336 17.00 -52.33 -15.32
CA GLN A 336 16.47 -52.09 -13.98
C GLN A 336 17.48 -51.27 -13.17
N MET A 337 16.96 -50.33 -12.37
CA MET A 337 17.73 -49.50 -11.46
C MET A 337 17.74 -50.17 -10.08
N PRO A 338 18.89 -50.37 -9.42
CA PRO A 338 18.96 -51.16 -8.19
C PRO A 338 18.23 -50.51 -7.03
N GLU A 339 17.66 -51.36 -6.19
CA GLU A 339 16.74 -51.00 -5.10
C GLU A 339 17.49 -50.52 -3.84
N ALA A 340 16.86 -49.64 -3.07
CA ALA A 340 17.48 -49.06 -1.88
C ALA A 340 17.48 -50.06 -0.71
N ALA A 341 18.67 -50.48 -0.27
CA ALA A 341 18.81 -51.37 0.87
C ALA A 341 18.31 -50.71 2.18
N VAL A 342 17.24 -51.28 2.74
CA VAL A 342 16.74 -50.97 4.09
C VAL A 342 17.48 -51.85 5.09
N LEU A 343 18.11 -51.25 6.11
CA LEU A 343 18.67 -51.99 7.24
C LEU A 343 17.70 -51.96 8.43
N SER A 344 17.43 -53.15 8.98
CA SER A 344 16.50 -53.39 10.07
C SER A 344 17.10 -53.02 11.43
N SER A 345 16.26 -52.49 12.32
CA SER A 345 16.61 -52.13 13.69
C SER A 345 16.32 -53.26 14.68
N ARG A 346 17.24 -53.55 15.63
CA ARG A 346 16.91 -53.94 17.02
C ARG A 346 18.16 -53.99 17.92
N ALA A 347 18.10 -53.23 19.03
CA ALA A 347 18.71 -53.45 20.37
C ALA A 347 20.23 -53.75 20.51
N SER A 348 20.95 -53.35 21.56
CA SER A 348 20.70 -52.42 22.70
C SER A 348 22.02 -52.21 23.49
N ASP A 349 22.11 -51.08 24.20
CA ASP A 349 22.95 -50.79 25.38
C ASP A 349 24.50 -50.85 25.38
N HIS A 350 25.06 -49.71 25.81
CA HIS A 350 26.21 -49.53 26.70
C HIS A 350 27.48 -50.40 26.56
N SER A 351 28.49 -49.86 25.87
CA SER A 351 29.68 -49.31 26.58
C SER A 351 30.42 -48.31 25.70
N GLU A 352 30.89 -47.21 26.29
CA GLU A 352 31.86 -46.31 25.66
C GLU A 352 33.29 -46.87 25.76
N VAL A 353 34.24 -46.10 25.20
CA VAL A 353 35.71 -46.29 25.20
C VAL A 353 36.24 -47.16 24.04
N LEU A 354 37.29 -46.63 23.36
CA LEU A 354 38.06 -47.21 22.25
C LEU A 354 37.32 -47.44 20.91
N THR A 355 37.20 -46.37 20.10
CA THR A 355 37.81 -46.29 18.74
C THR A 355 37.43 -44.97 18.03
N LYS A 356 38.32 -43.98 18.06
CA LYS A 356 38.22 -42.81 17.17
C LYS A 356 39.61 -42.33 16.72
N GLN A 357 40.37 -43.24 16.12
CA GLN A 357 41.64 -42.98 15.45
C GLN A 357 41.57 -43.43 13.99
N TYR A 358 41.05 -42.55 13.14
CA TYR A 358 41.43 -42.51 11.73
C TYR A 358 42.01 -41.11 11.48
N ARG A 359 43.34 -41.02 11.59
CA ARG A 359 44.12 -39.77 11.51
C ARG A 359 44.25 -39.31 10.07
N LEU A 360 43.72 -38.13 9.76
CA LEU A 360 43.94 -37.41 8.50
C LEU A 360 45.36 -36.82 8.38
N SER A 361 46.19 -36.88 9.43
CA SER A 361 47.54 -36.30 9.45
C SER A 361 48.55 -37.03 8.54
N HIS A 362 48.37 -38.32 8.25
CA HIS A 362 49.34 -39.12 7.47
C HIS A 362 49.45 -38.76 5.98
N THR A 363 48.65 -37.82 5.46
CA THR A 363 48.73 -37.39 4.05
C THR A 363 49.58 -36.14 3.82
N GLN A 364 50.11 -35.51 4.87
CA GLN A 364 50.98 -34.34 4.72
C GLN A 364 52.45 -34.79 4.68
N THR A 365 53.14 -34.48 3.59
CA THR A 365 54.57 -34.81 3.39
C THR A 365 55.49 -33.60 3.52
N THR A 366 54.95 -32.38 3.59
CA THR A 366 55.69 -31.12 3.68
C THR A 366 55.15 -30.20 4.76
N CYS A 367 56.04 -29.38 5.33
CA CYS A 367 55.68 -28.33 6.27
C CYS A 367 55.22 -27.06 5.53
N ALA A 368 54.00 -26.59 5.81
CA ALA A 368 53.46 -25.41 5.12
C ALA A 368 54.02 -24.05 5.64
N ILE A 369 55.03 -24.04 6.51
CA ILE A 369 55.69 -22.83 7.02
C ILE A 369 57.09 -22.66 6.43
N CYS A 370 57.97 -23.68 6.52
CA CYS A 370 59.30 -23.65 5.91
C CYS A 370 59.35 -24.23 4.48
N LEU A 371 58.33 -24.98 4.06
CA LEU A 371 58.21 -25.68 2.77
C LEU A 371 59.13 -26.90 2.61
N ASP A 372 59.77 -27.36 3.68
CA ASP A 372 60.62 -28.57 3.68
C ASP A 372 59.80 -29.88 3.74
N ASP A 373 60.36 -30.96 3.19
CA ASP A 373 59.80 -32.33 3.22
C ASP A 373 60.07 -33.02 4.58
N TYR A 374 59.09 -33.80 5.06
CA TYR A 374 59.22 -34.62 6.27
C TYR A 374 60.03 -35.89 6.01
N VAL A 375 61.24 -35.93 6.57
CA VAL A 375 62.10 -37.13 6.51
C VAL A 375 61.63 -38.14 7.56
N THR A 376 61.27 -39.33 7.07
CA THR A 376 60.81 -40.47 7.86
C THR A 376 61.81 -40.85 8.96
N GLY A 377 61.33 -40.96 10.20
CA GLY A 377 62.12 -41.40 11.34
C GLY A 377 63.05 -40.34 11.96
N SER A 378 63.33 -39.22 11.29
CA SER A 378 64.22 -38.15 11.79
C SER A 378 63.53 -36.80 12.01
N SER A 379 62.51 -36.44 11.21
CA SER A 379 61.73 -35.22 11.45
C SER A 379 60.80 -35.39 12.66
N THR A 380 60.85 -34.43 13.59
CA THR A 380 59.90 -34.34 14.71
C THR A 380 58.80 -33.37 14.35
N VAL A 381 57.56 -33.73 14.64
CA VAL A 381 56.39 -33.07 14.07
C VAL A 381 55.32 -32.89 15.15
N ARG A 382 54.76 -31.67 15.24
CA ARG A 382 53.70 -31.30 16.18
C ARG A 382 52.34 -31.35 15.49
N GLU A 383 51.40 -32.12 16.03
CA GLU A 383 50.02 -32.23 15.53
C GLU A 383 49.11 -31.27 16.30
N LEU A 384 48.48 -30.34 15.58
CA LEU A 384 47.51 -29.39 16.15
C LEU A 384 46.15 -30.07 16.40
N PRO A 385 45.28 -29.52 17.28
CA PRO A 385 43.93 -30.05 17.52
C PRO A 385 43.03 -30.15 16.27
N CYS A 386 43.39 -29.48 15.18
CA CYS A 386 42.73 -29.57 13.89
C CYS A 386 43.19 -30.73 13.00
N GLY A 387 44.19 -31.52 13.42
CA GLY A 387 44.77 -32.65 12.70
C GLY A 387 45.86 -32.31 11.68
N HIS A 388 46.29 -31.04 11.62
CA HIS A 388 47.41 -30.63 10.75
C HIS A 388 48.74 -30.71 11.50
N ILE A 389 49.78 -31.07 10.76
CA ILE A 389 51.14 -31.25 11.27
C ILE A 389 52.12 -30.20 10.75
N PHE A 390 53.08 -29.82 11.60
CA PHE A 390 54.11 -28.79 11.38
C PHE A 390 55.38 -29.09 12.17
N ASP A 391 56.53 -28.55 11.76
CA ASP A 391 57.76 -28.60 12.57
C ASP A 391 57.64 -27.75 13.84
N PRO A 392 58.07 -28.24 15.02
CA PRO A 392 57.99 -27.49 16.29
C PRO A 392 58.66 -26.13 16.20
N GLY A 393 59.85 -26.05 15.58
CA GLY A 393 60.60 -24.80 15.40
C GLY A 393 59.89 -23.77 14.51
N CYS A 394 58.91 -24.18 13.70
CA CYS A 394 58.15 -23.29 12.82
C CYS A 394 56.78 -22.91 13.42
N ILE A 395 56.06 -23.87 14.02
CA ILE A 395 54.70 -23.62 14.52
C ILE A 395 54.67 -23.02 15.92
N ASP A 396 55.65 -23.33 16.78
CA ASP A 396 55.64 -22.84 18.16
C ASP A 396 55.85 -21.31 18.23
N PRO A 397 56.82 -20.70 17.51
CA PRO A 397 56.91 -19.24 17.42
C PRO A 397 55.68 -18.62 16.77
N PHE A 398 55.13 -19.25 15.73
CA PHE A 398 53.93 -18.76 15.05
C PHE A 398 52.71 -18.66 15.98
N LEU A 399 52.48 -19.67 16.84
CA LEU A 399 51.38 -19.69 17.81
C LEU A 399 51.62 -18.78 19.03
N MET A 400 52.87 -18.63 19.46
CA MET A 400 53.23 -17.75 20.59
C MET A 400 53.28 -16.26 20.20
N GLU A 401 53.67 -15.93 18.96
CA GLU A 401 53.98 -14.56 18.56
C GLU A 401 52.94 -13.95 17.60
N ASN A 402 52.35 -14.75 16.69
CA ASN A 402 51.59 -14.23 15.54
C ASN A 402 50.08 -14.49 15.60
N SER A 403 49.57 -15.69 15.92
CA SER A 403 48.12 -15.96 16.00
C SER A 403 47.80 -17.32 16.62
N SER A 404 46.62 -17.50 17.23
CA SER A 404 46.18 -18.81 17.77
C SER A 404 45.58 -19.76 16.72
N LEU A 405 45.63 -19.39 15.44
CA LEU A 405 45.00 -20.14 14.34
C LEU A 405 45.99 -21.04 13.60
N CYS A 406 45.52 -22.21 13.15
CA CYS A 406 46.28 -23.08 12.26
C CYS A 406 46.53 -22.40 10.88
N PRO A 407 47.78 -22.32 10.38
CA PRO A 407 48.10 -21.71 9.07
C PRO A 407 47.30 -22.27 7.88
N LEU A 408 47.03 -23.59 7.89
CA LEU A 408 46.37 -24.29 6.78
C LEU A 408 44.84 -24.17 6.79
N CYS A 409 44.21 -24.36 7.95
CA CYS A 409 42.74 -24.45 8.04
C CYS A 409 42.07 -23.34 8.86
N LYS A 410 42.85 -22.42 9.45
CA LYS A 410 42.39 -21.28 10.25
C LYS A 410 41.51 -21.63 11.46
N LYS A 411 41.46 -22.90 11.89
CA LYS A 411 40.84 -23.28 13.17
C LYS A 411 41.73 -22.80 14.32
N SER A 412 41.11 -22.23 15.36
CA SER A 412 41.82 -21.91 16.60
C SER A 412 42.31 -23.18 17.29
N VAL A 413 43.45 -23.03 17.94
CA VAL A 413 44.18 -24.06 18.69
C VAL A 413 43.81 -24.03 20.19
N LEU A 414 43.10 -22.99 20.65
CA LEU A 414 42.69 -22.82 22.05
C LEU A 414 41.40 -23.60 22.39
N PRO A 415 41.26 -24.13 23.62
CA PRO A 415 40.00 -24.74 24.08
C PRO A 415 38.86 -23.72 24.20
N PRO A 416 37.59 -24.12 23.98
CA PRO A 416 36.44 -23.25 24.23
C PRO A 416 36.41 -22.75 25.68
N GLY A 417 36.31 -21.43 25.86
CA GLY A 417 36.17 -20.79 27.19
C GLY A 417 37.47 -20.48 27.93
N SER A 418 38.66 -20.71 27.36
CA SER A 418 39.94 -20.48 28.07
C SER A 418 40.34 -19.00 28.25
N TYR A 419 39.54 -18.04 27.80
CA TYR A 419 39.84 -16.61 27.89
C TYR A 419 38.56 -15.76 27.93
N GLN A 420 38.51 -14.76 28.84
CA GLN A 420 37.38 -13.84 29.00
C GLN A 420 37.55 -12.61 28.11
N ILE A 421 36.75 -12.48 27.05
CA ILE A 421 36.79 -11.30 26.15
C ILE A 421 35.72 -10.30 26.57
N ALA A 422 36.13 -9.08 26.96
CA ALA A 422 35.22 -7.98 27.15
C ALA A 422 34.64 -7.50 25.79
N VAL A 423 33.36 -7.78 25.54
CA VAL A 423 32.70 -7.45 24.26
C VAL A 423 32.57 -5.92 24.07
N THR A 424 33.45 -5.35 23.23
CA THR A 424 33.48 -3.91 22.96
C THR A 424 32.40 -3.48 21.96
N ASN A 425 32.13 -2.17 21.87
CA ASN A 425 31.21 -1.60 20.87
C ASN A 425 31.63 -1.94 19.43
N ASP A 426 32.94 -2.02 19.20
CA ASP A 426 33.56 -2.16 17.89
C ASP A 426 33.41 -3.58 17.34
N MET A 427 33.57 -4.60 18.21
CA MET A 427 33.26 -6.01 17.89
C MET A 427 31.80 -6.20 17.44
N VAL A 428 30.85 -5.50 18.08
CA VAL A 428 29.41 -5.54 17.73
C VAL A 428 29.09 -4.81 16.41
N GLN A 429 29.95 -3.89 15.97
CA GLN A 429 29.81 -3.21 14.68
C GLN A 429 30.47 -3.96 13.52
N ARG A 430 31.55 -4.71 13.78
CA ARG A 430 32.25 -5.51 12.76
C ARG A 430 31.57 -6.84 12.40
N GLU A 431 30.62 -7.33 13.21
CA GLU A 431 29.92 -8.58 12.89
C GLU A 431 29.16 -8.46 11.54
N PRO A 432 29.45 -9.32 10.54
CA PRO A 432 28.81 -9.23 9.23
C PRO A 432 27.31 -9.51 9.34
N SER A 433 26.50 -8.50 8.96
CA SER A 433 25.06 -8.40 9.21
C SER A 433 24.14 -9.35 8.41
N HIS A 434 24.57 -10.60 8.16
CA HIS A 434 23.95 -11.48 7.17
C HIS A 434 22.84 -12.41 7.70
N THR A 435 22.62 -12.51 9.02
CA THR A 435 21.65 -13.49 9.59
C THR A 435 20.64 -12.97 10.63
N GLN A 436 20.82 -11.80 11.27
CA GLN A 436 19.93 -11.38 12.37
C GLN A 436 19.36 -9.96 12.27
N SER A 437 18.10 -9.86 11.79
CA SER A 437 17.32 -8.62 11.82
C SER A 437 15.81 -8.81 12.09
N LEU A 438 15.32 -10.04 12.39
CA LEU A 438 13.87 -10.34 12.32
C LEU A 438 13.27 -11.16 13.47
N LEU A 439 13.95 -11.35 14.60
CA LEU A 439 13.42 -12.09 15.77
C LEU A 439 13.40 -11.30 17.09
N LEU A 440 13.51 -9.96 17.07
CA LEU A 440 13.59 -9.15 18.31
C LEU A 440 12.41 -8.17 18.55
N PHE A 441 11.28 -8.30 17.83
CA PHE A 441 10.16 -7.35 17.91
C PHE A 441 8.84 -7.88 18.50
N PHE A 442 8.80 -9.11 19.05
CA PHE A 442 7.65 -9.61 19.78
C PHE A 442 7.98 -9.85 21.26
N PRO A 443 7.20 -9.33 22.21
CA PRO A 443 7.26 -9.80 23.60
C PRO A 443 6.67 -11.22 23.68
N PRO A 444 7.12 -12.07 24.62
CA PRO A 444 6.47 -13.34 24.87
C PRO A 444 5.08 -13.06 25.44
N ARG A 445 4.03 -13.38 24.68
CA ARG A 445 2.70 -13.53 25.26
C ARG A 445 2.73 -14.80 26.10
N THR A 446 2.41 -14.66 27.38
CA THR A 446 2.03 -15.78 28.26
C THR A 446 0.69 -16.34 27.77
N PHE A 447 0.75 -17.14 26.71
CA PHE A 447 -0.36 -18.00 26.33
C PHE A 447 -0.48 -19.06 27.42
N ARG A 448 -1.67 -19.19 28.02
CA ARG A 448 -1.92 -20.21 29.05
C ARG A 448 -1.74 -21.59 28.42
N ASP A 449 -0.79 -22.37 28.92
CA ASP A 449 -0.66 -23.79 28.62
C ASP A 449 -1.94 -24.53 29.05
N ASN A 450 -2.69 -25.05 28.08
CA ASN A 450 -3.54 -26.23 28.31
C ASN A 450 -3.87 -26.98 27.01
N ASP A 451 -2.87 -27.21 26.16
CA ASP A 451 -3.00 -28.07 24.97
C ASP A 451 -1.61 -28.66 24.65
N GLN A 452 -1.17 -29.64 25.45
CA GLN A 452 0.08 -30.38 25.22
C GLN A 452 -0.08 -31.33 24.03
N ARG A 453 -0.01 -30.76 22.83
CA ARG A 453 0.41 -31.47 21.62
C ARG A 453 1.80 -30.97 21.24
N PRO A 454 2.76 -31.87 20.95
CA PRO A 454 4.11 -31.46 20.60
C PRO A 454 4.11 -30.46 19.45
N CYS A 455 4.78 -29.33 19.65
CA CYS A 455 5.00 -28.34 18.61
C CYS A 455 5.98 -28.92 17.57
N GLU A 456 5.47 -29.69 16.60
CA GLU A 456 6.18 -29.89 15.34
C GLU A 456 6.48 -28.50 14.79
N ALA A 457 7.76 -28.13 14.75
CA ALA A 457 8.18 -26.86 14.18
C ALA A 457 7.70 -26.84 12.72
N ASP A 458 6.75 -25.95 12.40
CA ASP A 458 6.03 -25.92 11.12
C ASP A 458 7.02 -25.74 9.95
N LYS A 459 7.47 -26.86 9.38
CA LYS A 459 8.48 -26.95 8.33
C LYS A 459 7.89 -26.42 7.03
N MET A 460 7.91 -25.09 6.87
CA MET A 460 7.45 -24.41 5.67
C MET A 460 7.98 -25.09 4.40
N GLY A 461 7.10 -25.55 3.51
CA GLY A 461 7.53 -26.25 2.29
C GLY A 461 8.42 -25.38 1.38
N ALA A 462 9.39 -25.98 0.68
CA ALA A 462 10.43 -25.27 -0.09
C ALA A 462 9.91 -24.12 -1.00
N LEU A 463 8.74 -24.27 -1.64
CA LEU A 463 8.14 -23.24 -2.48
C LEU A 463 7.73 -21.96 -1.72
N LYS A 464 7.47 -22.06 -0.41
CA LYS A 464 7.18 -20.95 0.49
C LYS A 464 8.42 -20.08 0.70
N TYR A 465 9.57 -20.68 0.99
CA TYR A 465 10.86 -19.97 1.05
C TYR A 465 11.17 -19.25 -0.27
N VAL A 466 10.99 -19.91 -1.42
CA VAL A 466 11.18 -19.29 -2.74
C VAL A 466 10.25 -18.09 -2.93
N GLU A 467 9.00 -18.16 -2.48
CA GLU A 467 8.10 -16.99 -2.49
C GLU A 467 8.62 -15.85 -1.60
N GLU A 468 8.98 -16.11 -0.34
CA GLU A 468 9.40 -15.06 0.59
C GLU A 468 10.69 -14.37 0.12
N ILE A 469 11.65 -15.13 -0.40
CA ILE A 469 12.84 -14.61 -1.09
C ILE A 469 12.42 -13.73 -2.29
N GLN A 470 11.47 -14.19 -3.11
CA GLN A 470 10.95 -13.44 -4.24
C GLN A 470 10.11 -12.20 -3.85
N LYS A 471 9.69 -12.02 -2.59
CA LYS A 471 9.12 -10.76 -2.11
C LYS A 471 10.22 -9.72 -1.91
N LYS A 472 11.35 -10.10 -1.30
CA LYS A 472 12.52 -9.25 -1.00
C LYS A 472 13.38 -8.95 -2.24
N LYS A 473 12.80 -8.47 -3.35
CA LYS A 473 13.52 -8.26 -4.63
C LYS A 473 14.66 -7.23 -4.61
N GLN A 474 14.74 -6.43 -3.54
CA GLN A 474 15.80 -5.44 -3.36
C GLN A 474 16.99 -5.98 -2.54
N SER A 475 16.95 -7.22 -2.05
CA SER A 475 18.13 -7.84 -1.44
C SER A 475 19.20 -8.09 -2.49
N ASP A 476 20.47 -8.03 -2.08
CA ASP A 476 21.59 -8.08 -3.02
C ASP A 476 21.67 -9.41 -3.77
N VAL A 477 21.39 -10.53 -3.09
CA VAL A 477 21.25 -11.86 -3.70
C VAL A 477 20.27 -11.85 -4.89
N ILE A 478 19.07 -11.27 -4.71
CA ILE A 478 18.06 -11.25 -5.78
C ILE A 478 18.36 -10.17 -6.83
N ARG A 479 18.94 -9.03 -6.45
CA ARG A 479 19.38 -8.00 -7.40
C ARG A 479 20.50 -8.52 -8.30
N PHE A 480 21.49 -9.23 -7.74
CA PHE A 480 22.56 -9.89 -8.48
C PHE A 480 22.01 -10.94 -9.45
N LEU A 481 21.20 -11.88 -8.96
CA LEU A 481 20.59 -12.93 -9.78
C LEU A 481 19.66 -12.38 -10.88
N LEU A 482 18.93 -11.30 -10.60
CA LEU A 482 18.15 -10.59 -11.63
C LEU A 482 19.04 -9.85 -12.63
N ARG A 483 20.19 -9.29 -12.22
CA ARG A 483 21.14 -8.64 -13.13
C ARG A 483 21.71 -9.65 -14.13
N VAL A 484 22.19 -10.80 -13.66
CA VAL A 484 22.72 -11.89 -14.51
C VAL A 484 21.64 -12.41 -15.48
N ARG A 485 20.44 -12.74 -14.97
CA ARG A 485 19.32 -13.16 -15.85
C ARG A 485 18.88 -12.07 -16.83
N CYS A 486 19.03 -10.79 -16.51
CA CYS A 486 18.67 -9.70 -17.42
C CYS A 486 19.66 -9.63 -18.59
N TRP A 487 20.95 -9.88 -18.33
CA TRP A 487 21.96 -10.02 -19.38
C TRP A 487 21.67 -11.21 -20.31
N GLU A 488 21.41 -12.41 -19.78
CA GLU A 488 21.00 -13.60 -20.57
C GLU A 488 19.80 -13.28 -21.48
N LEU A 489 18.73 -12.72 -20.90
CA LEU A 489 17.49 -12.41 -21.62
C LEU A 489 17.62 -11.28 -22.66
N ARG A 490 18.72 -10.51 -22.67
CA ARG A 490 19.01 -9.53 -23.73
C ARG A 490 19.59 -10.18 -24.98
N GLN A 491 20.47 -11.18 -24.80
CA GLN A 491 21.08 -11.92 -25.91
C GLN A 491 20.06 -12.81 -26.63
N LEU A 492 19.12 -13.38 -25.88
CA LEU A 492 18.10 -14.27 -26.43
C LEU A 492 17.05 -13.53 -27.28
N ASN A 493 16.49 -14.28 -28.24
CA ASN A 493 15.43 -13.83 -29.15
C ASN A 493 14.21 -13.25 -28.40
N ALA A 494 13.56 -12.26 -29.02
CA ALA A 494 12.49 -11.48 -28.39
C ALA A 494 11.28 -12.30 -27.92
N ILE A 495 11.03 -13.44 -28.57
CA ILE A 495 10.13 -14.51 -28.13
C ILE A 495 10.90 -15.83 -28.29
N HIS A 496 11.07 -16.60 -27.23
CA HIS A 496 11.71 -17.92 -27.27
C HIS A 496 11.05 -18.89 -26.28
N ARG A 497 11.14 -20.19 -26.56
CA ARG A 497 10.65 -21.25 -25.66
C ARG A 497 11.62 -21.38 -24.49
N ALA A 498 11.08 -21.52 -23.27
CA ALA A 498 11.85 -21.91 -22.10
C ALA A 498 11.63 -23.41 -21.83
N SER A 499 12.71 -24.14 -21.52
CA SER A 499 12.63 -25.55 -21.15
C SER A 499 11.94 -25.75 -19.79
N ARG A 500 12.17 -24.83 -18.85
CA ARG A 500 11.63 -24.84 -17.48
C ARG A 500 11.17 -23.42 -17.09
N PRO A 501 10.15 -23.24 -16.24
CA PRO A 501 9.80 -21.93 -15.69
C PRO A 501 10.93 -21.40 -14.78
N SER A 502 11.34 -20.14 -14.96
CA SER A 502 12.38 -19.51 -14.11
C SER A 502 11.94 -19.27 -12.66
N ARG A 503 10.64 -19.46 -12.40
CA ARG A 503 9.93 -19.25 -11.14
C ARG A 503 8.87 -20.34 -10.90
N PRO A 504 9.26 -21.53 -10.41
CA PRO A 504 8.33 -22.64 -10.20
C PRO A 504 7.26 -22.32 -9.15
N ASP A 505 7.58 -21.49 -8.14
CA ASP A 505 6.66 -20.94 -7.14
C ASP A 505 5.47 -20.24 -7.79
N LYS A 506 5.76 -19.34 -8.74
CA LYS A 506 4.77 -18.47 -9.34
C LYS A 506 4.04 -19.16 -10.47
N ALA A 507 4.74 -19.99 -11.24
CA ALA A 507 4.15 -20.79 -12.31
C ALA A 507 3.09 -21.76 -11.75
N ARG A 508 3.40 -22.52 -10.69
CA ARG A 508 2.47 -23.48 -10.07
C ARG A 508 1.21 -22.78 -9.57
N ARG A 509 1.33 -21.64 -8.90
CA ARG A 509 0.18 -20.82 -8.44
C ARG A 509 -0.73 -20.32 -9.56
N LEU A 510 -0.20 -20.18 -10.77
CA LEU A 510 -0.95 -19.74 -11.95
C LEU A 510 -1.48 -20.92 -12.80
N GLY A 511 -1.34 -22.16 -12.32
CA GLY A 511 -1.89 -23.36 -12.93
C GLY A 511 -0.92 -24.18 -13.77
N TYR A 512 0.39 -23.87 -13.76
CA TYR A 512 1.41 -24.72 -14.39
C TYR A 512 1.57 -26.04 -13.64
N LYS A 513 1.59 -27.15 -14.39
CA LYS A 513 2.01 -28.46 -13.91
C LYS A 513 3.20 -28.92 -14.75
N ALA A 514 4.20 -29.55 -14.12
CA ALA A 514 5.31 -30.18 -14.83
C ALA A 514 4.85 -31.53 -15.41
N LYS A 515 4.15 -31.49 -16.54
CA LYS A 515 3.73 -32.66 -17.32
C LYS A 515 3.64 -32.29 -18.81
N GLN A 516 3.65 -33.30 -19.68
CA GLN A 516 3.52 -33.10 -21.12
C GLN A 516 2.26 -32.31 -21.50
N GLY A 517 2.38 -31.45 -22.52
CA GLY A 517 1.36 -30.53 -22.99
C GLY A 517 1.33 -29.15 -22.30
N TYR A 518 2.11 -28.93 -21.24
CA TYR A 518 2.42 -27.58 -20.74
C TYR A 518 3.71 -27.05 -21.39
N VAL A 519 3.70 -25.78 -21.79
CA VAL A 519 4.87 -25.10 -22.39
C VAL A 519 5.02 -23.71 -21.80
N VAL A 520 6.26 -23.25 -21.61
CA VAL A 520 6.56 -21.89 -21.14
C VAL A 520 7.31 -21.14 -22.25
N TYR A 521 6.87 -19.92 -22.55
CA TYR A 521 7.56 -19.01 -23.46
C TYR A 521 7.99 -17.75 -22.74
N ARG A 522 9.23 -17.33 -22.95
CA ARG A 522 9.77 -16.05 -22.51
C ARG A 522 9.56 -15.01 -23.60
N ILE A 523 9.18 -13.80 -23.21
CA ILE A 523 8.98 -12.67 -24.13
C ILE A 523 9.43 -11.35 -23.51
N ARG A 524 10.08 -10.51 -24.32
CA ARG A 524 10.41 -9.12 -23.98
C ARG A 524 9.40 -8.13 -24.60
N VAL A 525 8.91 -7.20 -23.79
CA VAL A 525 8.01 -6.12 -24.21
C VAL A 525 8.64 -4.77 -23.86
N ARG A 526 8.73 -3.85 -24.83
CA ARG A 526 9.33 -2.52 -24.64
C ARG A 526 8.55 -1.71 -23.59
N ARG A 527 9.27 -1.03 -22.72
CA ARG A 527 8.74 -0.11 -21.69
C ARG A 527 8.36 1.24 -22.32
N GLY A 528 7.52 2.00 -21.61
CA GLY A 528 7.10 3.35 -21.97
C GLY A 528 5.62 3.48 -22.29
N GLY A 529 5.23 4.67 -22.76
CA GLY A 529 3.91 4.93 -23.34
C GLY A 529 3.80 4.42 -24.78
N ARG A 530 2.68 4.74 -25.44
CA ARG A 530 2.50 4.46 -26.87
C ARG A 530 2.30 5.79 -27.60
N LYS A 531 3.32 6.23 -28.34
CA LYS A 531 3.19 7.37 -29.27
C LYS A 531 2.04 7.11 -30.25
N ARG A 532 1.25 8.14 -30.56
CA ARG A 532 0.24 8.05 -31.62
C ARG A 532 0.94 7.79 -32.97
N PRO A 533 0.46 6.84 -33.80
CA PRO A 533 0.99 6.65 -35.14
C PRO A 533 0.42 7.72 -36.08
N VAL A 534 1.00 8.93 -36.03
CA VAL A 534 0.68 10.03 -36.95
C VAL A 534 1.96 10.47 -37.69
N PRO A 535 1.92 10.62 -39.03
CA PRO A 535 3.04 11.15 -39.81
C PRO A 535 3.49 12.51 -39.28
N LYS A 536 4.81 12.70 -39.14
CA LYS A 536 5.45 13.94 -38.62
C LYS A 536 4.92 14.46 -37.26
N GLY A 537 4.07 13.72 -36.55
CA GLY A 537 3.35 14.23 -35.37
C GLY A 537 2.11 15.07 -35.68
N ALA A 538 1.74 15.27 -36.95
CA ALA A 538 0.61 16.10 -37.34
C ALA A 538 -0.74 15.46 -36.96
N THR A 539 -1.59 16.24 -36.30
CA THR A 539 -2.94 15.83 -35.86
C THR A 539 -3.96 16.88 -36.28
N TYR A 540 -4.99 16.45 -37.01
CA TYR A 540 -6.07 17.33 -37.47
C TYR A 540 -7.29 17.28 -36.54
N GLY A 541 -8.18 18.26 -36.69
CA GLY A 541 -9.41 18.38 -35.89
C GLY A 541 -9.22 19.11 -34.56
N LYS A 542 -10.12 18.87 -33.59
CA LYS A 542 -10.19 19.63 -32.32
C LYS A 542 -8.90 19.51 -31.47
N PRO A 543 -8.43 20.58 -30.80
CA PRO A 543 -7.19 20.59 -30.00
C PRO A 543 -7.08 19.50 -28.94
N THR A 544 -8.20 19.08 -28.34
CA THR A 544 -8.26 17.97 -27.38
C THR A 544 -7.66 16.66 -27.92
N ASN A 545 -7.67 16.49 -29.24
CA ASN A 545 -7.16 15.31 -29.93
C ASN A 545 -5.71 15.45 -30.38
N HIS A 546 -5.02 16.58 -30.15
CA HIS A 546 -3.67 16.82 -30.67
C HIS A 546 -2.54 16.11 -29.90
N GLY A 547 -2.84 15.49 -28.74
CA GLY A 547 -1.82 14.78 -27.94
C GLY A 547 -1.21 13.56 -28.66
N VAL A 548 0.12 13.60 -28.89
CA VAL A 548 0.90 12.53 -29.58
C VAL A 548 1.77 11.69 -28.63
N ASN A 549 2.51 12.31 -27.70
CA ASN A 549 3.58 11.63 -26.95
C ASN A 549 3.15 11.06 -25.59
N GLN A 550 2.30 11.76 -24.83
CA GLN A 550 1.99 11.39 -23.44
C GLN A 550 0.95 10.25 -23.30
N LEU A 551 0.43 9.73 -24.41
CA LEU A 551 -0.56 8.66 -24.49
C LEU A 551 -0.09 7.36 -23.80
N LYS A 552 -0.96 6.81 -22.94
CA LYS A 552 -0.76 5.53 -22.25
C LYS A 552 -1.60 4.45 -22.91
N TYR A 553 -1.06 3.23 -23.03
CA TYR A 553 -1.79 2.12 -23.62
C TYR A 553 -2.78 1.51 -22.61
N GLN A 554 -4.00 1.23 -23.05
CA GLN A 554 -5.10 0.74 -22.19
C GLN A 554 -4.86 -0.68 -21.64
N ARG A 555 -4.10 -1.52 -22.36
CA ARG A 555 -3.75 -2.87 -21.91
C ARG A 555 -2.40 -2.86 -21.19
N ALA A 556 -2.27 -3.63 -20.12
CA ALA A 556 -1.01 -3.82 -19.42
C ALA A 556 0.04 -4.50 -20.31
N LEU A 557 1.32 -4.24 -20.06
CA LEU A 557 2.44 -4.87 -20.80
C LEU A 557 2.40 -6.40 -20.73
N SER A 558 1.90 -6.99 -19.63
CA SER A 558 1.68 -8.43 -19.47
C SER A 558 0.61 -8.97 -20.44
N ALA A 559 -0.48 -8.23 -20.67
CA ALA A 559 -1.49 -8.61 -21.66
C ALA A 559 -0.95 -8.49 -23.09
N THR A 560 -0.12 -7.49 -23.37
CA THR A 560 0.61 -7.37 -24.65
C THR A 560 1.60 -8.52 -24.85
N ALA A 561 2.23 -9.00 -23.78
CA ALA A 561 3.11 -10.17 -23.80
C ALA A 561 2.32 -11.45 -24.15
N GLU A 562 1.23 -11.72 -23.44
CA GLU A 562 0.30 -12.83 -23.71
C GLU A 562 -0.20 -12.82 -25.16
N GLU A 563 -0.64 -11.65 -25.66
CA GLU A 563 -1.16 -11.48 -27.02
C GLU A 563 -0.09 -11.74 -28.10
N ARG A 564 1.14 -11.27 -27.91
CA ARG A 564 2.25 -11.53 -28.85
C ARG A 564 2.64 -13.01 -28.90
N VAL A 565 2.72 -13.68 -27.75
CA VAL A 565 3.04 -15.12 -27.69
C VAL A 565 1.89 -15.95 -28.26
N GLY A 566 0.63 -15.60 -27.95
CA GLY A 566 -0.55 -16.28 -28.49
C GLY A 566 -0.66 -16.19 -30.01
N ARG A 567 -0.24 -15.07 -30.62
CA ARG A 567 -0.13 -14.95 -32.09
C ARG A 567 1.00 -15.79 -32.67
N ARG A 568 2.18 -15.85 -32.02
CA ARG A 568 3.31 -16.68 -32.47
C ARG A 568 3.04 -18.17 -32.32
N CYS A 569 2.23 -18.57 -31.35
CA CYS A 569 1.91 -19.96 -31.01
C CYS A 569 0.40 -20.24 -31.14
N ALA A 570 -0.20 -19.93 -32.30
CA ALA A 570 -1.65 -19.89 -32.49
C ALA A 570 -2.41 -21.19 -32.13
N ASN A 571 -1.77 -22.35 -32.33
CA ASN A 571 -2.34 -23.66 -32.01
C ASN A 571 -2.45 -23.91 -30.49
N LEU A 572 -1.58 -23.29 -29.69
CA LEU A 572 -1.57 -23.40 -28.24
C LEU A 572 -2.62 -22.49 -27.59
N ARG A 573 -2.89 -22.71 -26.30
CA ARG A 573 -3.81 -21.92 -25.49
C ARG A 573 -3.05 -21.21 -24.39
N VAL A 574 -3.07 -19.87 -24.38
CA VAL A 574 -2.52 -19.08 -23.28
C VAL A 574 -3.35 -19.33 -22.03
N LEU A 575 -2.73 -19.86 -20.97
CA LEU A 575 -3.34 -20.05 -19.66
C LEU A 575 -3.25 -18.75 -18.85
N ASN A 576 -2.01 -18.28 -18.61
CA ASN A 576 -1.69 -17.12 -17.78
C ASN A 576 -0.26 -16.61 -18.05
N SER A 577 0.16 -15.50 -17.44
CA SER A 577 1.54 -15.02 -17.48
C SER A 577 2.03 -14.47 -16.15
N TYR A 578 3.35 -14.34 -15.99
CA TYR A 578 3.97 -13.66 -14.85
C TYR A 578 5.23 -12.89 -15.24
N TRP A 579 5.54 -11.87 -14.44
CA TRP A 579 6.77 -11.09 -14.56
C TRP A 579 7.98 -11.89 -14.07
N VAL A 580 9.07 -11.84 -14.84
CA VAL A 580 10.35 -12.48 -14.52
C VAL A 580 11.43 -11.44 -14.23
N ASN A 581 11.56 -10.42 -15.09
CA ASN A 581 12.65 -9.46 -14.99
C ASN A 581 12.31 -8.11 -15.67
N GLN A 582 13.10 -7.06 -15.45
CA GLN A 582 13.01 -5.80 -16.20
C GLN A 582 14.36 -5.09 -16.33
N ASP A 583 14.58 -4.47 -17.47
CA ASP A 583 15.67 -3.52 -17.75
C ASP A 583 15.09 -2.10 -17.94
N SER A 584 15.92 -1.08 -18.16
CA SER A 584 15.53 0.28 -18.58
C SER A 584 14.53 0.28 -19.76
N THR A 585 14.82 -0.52 -20.78
CA THR A 585 14.11 -0.53 -22.07
C THR A 585 13.03 -1.61 -22.17
N TYR A 586 13.15 -2.74 -21.47
CA TYR A 586 12.27 -3.90 -21.63
C TYR A 586 11.72 -4.44 -20.30
N LYS A 587 10.54 -5.07 -20.34
CA LYS A 587 10.07 -6.00 -19.30
C LYS A 587 9.96 -7.41 -19.87
N TYR A 588 10.36 -8.39 -19.08
CA TYR A 588 10.40 -9.79 -19.43
C TYR A 588 9.29 -10.54 -18.69
N PHE A 589 8.52 -11.31 -19.44
CA PHE A 589 7.42 -12.13 -18.93
C PHE A 589 7.60 -13.58 -19.38
N GLU A 590 7.20 -14.51 -18.51
CA GLU A 590 6.97 -15.90 -18.89
C GLU A 590 5.46 -16.12 -19.04
N VAL A 591 5.08 -16.63 -20.21
CA VAL A 591 3.70 -16.96 -20.57
C VAL A 591 3.57 -18.48 -20.51
N ILE A 592 2.58 -18.96 -19.74
CA ILE A 592 2.24 -20.38 -19.65
C ILE A 592 1.24 -20.69 -20.75
N LEU A 593 1.58 -21.62 -21.62
CA LEU A 593 0.71 -22.15 -22.67
C LEU A 593 0.41 -23.64 -22.41
N VAL A 594 -0.72 -24.07 -22.96
CA VAL A 594 -1.19 -25.45 -22.91
C VAL A 594 -1.53 -25.88 -24.33
N ASP A 595 -1.11 -27.08 -24.71
CA ASP A 595 -1.52 -27.74 -25.94
C ASP A 595 -2.90 -28.43 -25.74
N PRO A 596 -3.95 -27.99 -26.46
CA PRO A 596 -5.29 -28.59 -26.36
C PRO A 596 -5.44 -29.95 -27.10
N GLN A 597 -4.48 -30.31 -27.95
CA GLN A 597 -4.47 -31.58 -28.69
C GLN A 597 -3.82 -32.71 -27.87
N HIS A 598 -2.87 -32.38 -26.98
CA HIS A 598 -2.11 -33.36 -26.20
C HIS A 598 -2.98 -34.25 -25.28
N LYS A 599 -2.83 -35.58 -25.40
CA LYS A 599 -3.59 -36.59 -24.62
C LYS A 599 -3.54 -36.36 -23.10
N ALA A 600 -2.40 -35.94 -22.56
CA ALA A 600 -2.25 -35.68 -21.12
C ALA A 600 -2.94 -34.39 -20.62
N ILE A 601 -3.35 -33.49 -21.51
CA ILE A 601 -4.18 -32.32 -21.19
C ILE A 601 -5.66 -32.70 -21.28
N ARG A 602 -6.05 -33.35 -22.38
CA ARG A 602 -7.45 -33.77 -22.62
C ARG A 602 -8.00 -34.70 -21.53
N ARG A 603 -7.16 -35.60 -21.00
CA ARG A 603 -7.52 -36.54 -19.91
C ARG A 603 -7.54 -35.92 -18.50
N ASP A 604 -6.94 -34.75 -18.26
CA ASP A 604 -6.90 -34.16 -16.91
C ASP A 604 -8.09 -33.23 -16.68
N ALA A 605 -9.06 -33.71 -15.90
CA ALA A 605 -10.30 -33.00 -15.55
C ALA A 605 -10.09 -31.61 -14.94
N ARG A 606 -8.90 -31.27 -14.41
CA ARG A 606 -8.63 -29.93 -13.85
C ARG A 606 -8.27 -28.88 -14.90
N ILE A 607 -7.90 -29.30 -16.13
CA ILE A 607 -7.44 -28.40 -17.20
C ILE A 607 -8.13 -28.64 -18.55
N ASN A 608 -8.77 -29.79 -18.77
CA ASN A 608 -9.44 -30.16 -20.02
C ASN A 608 -10.42 -29.09 -20.55
N TRP A 609 -11.03 -28.28 -19.67
CA TRP A 609 -11.85 -27.11 -20.04
C TRP A 609 -11.18 -26.21 -21.08
N ILE A 610 -9.85 -26.02 -21.03
CA ILE A 610 -9.12 -25.15 -21.96
C ILE A 610 -9.10 -25.68 -23.40
N CYS A 611 -9.42 -26.97 -23.60
CA CYS A 611 -9.50 -27.60 -24.92
C CYS A 611 -10.79 -27.20 -25.67
N ASN A 612 -11.83 -26.76 -24.97
CA ASN A 612 -13.12 -26.43 -25.60
C ASN A 612 -12.96 -25.22 -26.55
N PRO A 613 -13.65 -25.21 -27.71
CA PRO A 613 -13.46 -24.19 -28.75
C PRO A 613 -13.75 -22.75 -28.26
N VAL A 614 -14.63 -22.60 -27.26
CA VAL A 614 -14.94 -21.32 -26.58
C VAL A 614 -13.69 -20.66 -25.96
N HIS A 615 -12.62 -21.41 -25.71
CA HIS A 615 -11.35 -20.94 -25.16
C HIS A 615 -10.25 -20.67 -26.20
N LYS A 616 -10.56 -20.68 -27.51
CA LYS A 616 -9.68 -20.14 -28.57
C LYS A 616 -9.31 -18.67 -28.28
N HIS A 617 -8.03 -18.30 -28.40
CA HIS A 617 -7.52 -16.93 -28.24
C HIS A 617 -8.10 -16.13 -27.06
N ARG A 618 -7.88 -16.60 -25.84
CA ARG A 618 -8.31 -15.93 -24.58
C ARG A 618 -7.58 -14.61 -24.36
N GLU A 619 -6.32 -14.55 -24.76
CA GLU A 619 -5.43 -13.39 -24.69
C GLU A 619 -5.97 -12.23 -25.54
N SER A 620 -6.30 -12.47 -26.81
CA SER A 620 -6.85 -11.49 -27.75
C SER A 620 -8.19 -10.90 -27.28
N ARG A 621 -9.01 -11.70 -26.58
CA ARG A 621 -10.29 -11.31 -25.97
C ARG A 621 -10.17 -10.73 -24.55
N GLY A 622 -8.95 -10.66 -23.99
CA GLY A 622 -8.70 -10.15 -22.65
C GLY A 622 -9.40 -10.96 -21.55
N LEU A 623 -9.37 -12.30 -21.66
CA LEU A 623 -9.97 -13.26 -20.71
C LEU A 623 -8.94 -13.90 -19.76
N THR A 624 -7.65 -13.63 -19.96
CA THR A 624 -6.55 -13.94 -19.02
C THR A 624 -6.67 -13.09 -17.74
N ALA A 625 -5.89 -13.41 -16.70
CA ALA A 625 -5.90 -12.62 -15.47
C ALA A 625 -5.45 -11.17 -15.73
N SER A 626 -4.40 -10.97 -16.52
CA SER A 626 -3.91 -9.67 -16.98
C SER A 626 -4.97 -8.92 -17.79
N GLY A 627 -5.63 -9.59 -18.74
CA GLY A 627 -6.70 -9.03 -19.56
C GLY A 627 -7.91 -8.56 -18.74
N LYS A 628 -8.40 -9.41 -17.82
CA LYS A 628 -9.50 -9.07 -16.91
C LYS A 628 -9.17 -7.86 -16.03
N LYS A 629 -7.94 -7.79 -15.51
CA LYS A 629 -7.45 -6.63 -14.73
C LYS A 629 -7.46 -5.34 -15.56
N SER A 630 -6.91 -5.36 -16.78
CA SER A 630 -6.95 -4.18 -17.67
C SER A 630 -8.36 -3.76 -18.10
N ARG A 631 -9.32 -4.69 -18.14
CA ARG A 631 -10.74 -4.39 -18.41
C ARG A 631 -11.49 -3.80 -17.21
N GLY A 632 -10.87 -3.73 -16.04
CA GLY A 632 -11.54 -3.31 -14.80
C GLY A 632 -12.67 -4.24 -14.38
N ILE A 633 -12.56 -5.55 -14.63
CA ILE A 633 -13.57 -6.53 -14.20
C ILE A 633 -13.29 -6.90 -12.74
N ASN A 634 -14.12 -6.41 -11.83
CA ASN A 634 -14.07 -6.70 -10.39
C ASN A 634 -15.47 -6.47 -9.76
N LYS A 635 -15.59 -6.65 -8.43
CA LYS A 635 -16.85 -6.49 -7.66
C LYS A 635 -16.87 -5.17 -6.88
N GLY A 636 -18.07 -4.64 -6.60
CA GLY A 636 -18.30 -3.41 -5.82
C GLY A 636 -18.61 -2.16 -6.68
N HIS A 637 -19.05 -1.08 -6.04
CA HIS A 637 -19.60 0.12 -6.70
C HIS A 637 -18.68 0.72 -7.78
N ARG A 638 -17.36 0.71 -7.55
CA ARG A 638 -16.32 1.21 -8.49
C ARG A 638 -16.30 0.50 -9.85
N TYR A 639 -17.01 -0.63 -9.98
CA TYR A 639 -16.99 -1.49 -11.18
C TYR A 639 -18.38 -1.68 -11.82
N ASN A 640 -19.39 -0.91 -11.39
CA ASN A 640 -20.75 -0.98 -11.95
C ASN A 640 -20.75 -0.83 -13.49
N ASN A 641 -19.96 0.11 -14.00
CA ASN A 641 -19.83 0.39 -15.43
C ASN A 641 -18.88 -0.57 -16.20
N THR A 642 -18.27 -1.56 -15.53
CA THR A 642 -17.31 -2.51 -16.15
C THR A 642 -17.61 -3.99 -15.89
N LYS A 643 -18.52 -4.33 -14.98
CA LYS A 643 -18.85 -5.72 -14.54
C LYS A 643 -19.08 -6.71 -15.70
N ALA A 644 -19.88 -6.32 -16.70
CA ALA A 644 -20.14 -7.12 -17.92
C ALA A 644 -19.26 -6.72 -19.12
N GLY A 645 -18.30 -5.81 -18.92
CA GLY A 645 -17.52 -5.14 -19.96
C GLY A 645 -18.09 -3.75 -20.32
N ARG A 646 -17.21 -2.74 -20.36
CA ARG A 646 -17.57 -1.31 -20.51
C ARG A 646 -18.55 -1.02 -21.65
N ARG A 647 -18.29 -1.53 -22.86
CA ARG A 647 -19.16 -1.31 -24.03
C ARG A 647 -20.54 -1.97 -23.87
N HIS A 648 -20.62 -3.14 -23.24
CA HIS A 648 -21.88 -3.83 -23.00
C HIS A 648 -22.74 -3.08 -21.98
N THR A 649 -22.16 -2.70 -20.83
CA THR A 649 -22.88 -1.90 -19.83
C THR A 649 -23.34 -0.55 -20.38
N TRP A 650 -22.46 0.15 -21.12
CA TRP A 650 -22.81 1.41 -21.80
C TRP A 650 -23.95 1.22 -22.80
N LYS A 651 -23.90 0.19 -23.67
CA LYS A 651 -24.99 -0.08 -24.62
C LYS A 651 -26.30 -0.29 -23.87
N ARG A 652 -26.32 -1.12 -22.82
CA ARG A 652 -27.51 -1.39 -22.01
C ARG A 652 -28.10 -0.13 -21.35
N GLN A 653 -27.25 0.81 -20.91
CA GLN A 653 -27.68 2.08 -20.31
C GLN A 653 -28.24 3.07 -21.33
N ASN A 654 -27.71 3.07 -22.56
CA ASN A 654 -28.09 4.00 -23.63
C ASN A 654 -29.04 3.37 -24.66
N THR A 655 -29.57 2.16 -24.40
CA THR A 655 -30.59 1.55 -25.25
C THR A 655 -31.95 2.08 -24.82
N GLN A 656 -32.57 2.90 -25.66
CA GLN A 656 -33.97 3.30 -25.49
C GLN A 656 -34.85 2.05 -25.60
N LYS A 657 -35.69 1.81 -24.59
CA LYS A 657 -36.57 0.64 -24.52
C LYS A 657 -37.97 1.04 -24.93
N PHE A 658 -38.42 0.54 -26.07
CA PHE A 658 -39.80 0.63 -26.50
C PHE A 658 -40.50 -0.69 -26.14
N TRP A 659 -41.26 -0.68 -25.04
CA TRP A 659 -42.12 -1.78 -24.66
C TRP A 659 -43.42 -1.74 -25.48
N ARG A 660 -44.05 -2.92 -25.68
CA ARG A 660 -45.31 -3.04 -26.43
C ARG A 660 -46.46 -2.29 -25.74
N TYR A 661 -46.44 -2.26 -24.42
CA TYR A 661 -47.30 -1.47 -23.55
C TYR A 661 -46.37 -0.63 -22.66
N ARG A 662 -46.70 0.65 -22.44
CA ARG A 662 -45.85 1.61 -21.71
C ARG A 662 -46.33 1.80 -20.29
#